data_AF-A6NUL8-F1
#
_entry.id   AF-A6NUL8-F1
#
_cell.length_a   1.000
_cell.length_b   1.000
_cell.length_c   1.000
_cell.angle_alpha   90.00
_cell.angle_beta   90.00
_cell.angle_gamma   90.00
#
_symmetry.space_group_name_H-M   'P 1'
#
loop_
_entity.id
_entity.type
_entity.pdbx_description
1 polymer ?
#
loop_
_entity_poly.entity_id
_entity_poly.type
_entity_poly.pdbx_seq_one_letter_code
_entity_poly.pdbx_strand_id
1 'polypeptide(L)'
;MYIDKYWGNFIGGSDDSLNLVAFLVDQKKEEIPLSEIFAKIGLDKQDWDFHQTVEYLEFKHSDGVEMDFHFAIDVVTDLAAILLECSVSGSVNLQDLDEYNTPARRIRITATPEEHDAMNKALADFAQNPLEYDLSEMMDDEEIQEMARDVEALRKELYEAAGRNRDYHVQAEDVKSLLPDWKGADGCIATNRITVEGYKVGYCYREKPDGDWDSGWRFTAGDESEEYMDDPNNAGIYKLNTICNDDPDIIPLLRTPAPCAFERDENGVFQQIKDWKPDEDEEDPDMDILQQCQKWHEESKHQKIVDALEAIPAEERTPEMDMELARAYNNLGNPRSQEGRKLLRKALELMQPHEEELGDTYSWNFRMGYSYFYLDQEGRALRCFEKALELHPGDDPKLNTQQDIEELIDSCKKGISLPQFSECFRERTDDWWETFAEMESELRQMMDDDKDHTHGAELVAQMQETLNLVFDEISFEMGFNGEKHELILTPEGNKVKLFELIYFLKHAPKEVLEHWNILVGRQTLQNIGLRTEDGWNISGDDVQIWLEEQGENSFAISAYCEKLLPMLREAEGRVWWMLTTLTDQVLGEISHMRYIDSFDVLEEPKAEPSMLMSQLPDALKERGLELSTDPEAYLERYLGYEMKPNEDPDADWRMDVMVGSTCCAPLINGYLNADNDFMDALHADGAVAGFFCYPLDALREEEGTEKIFDFRDKLEEVFTTGDGPEVLTLIGGATGLFCGYVDFIAWDIRTVLQMAKKFFEDSEIPWASFHTFRREAGTVNLKTPSEEEPDDEDQVPELDETLKGMDYIPYTPQNEEEFFHQLEQWNDEDEYTRCIQALNAIPEDWRNYRIAYAMARALENYAIIGDHDEGTPNYKGDKALRRAIEVLESVREEGQDKAQWNMRMAYAYQYLYGQEEKAIPYAQRWAELDPEDEDAPIVIQECQKEIAKRAEAEAEDESDHTGVFTGFVLLSKAEWDKEQFIRDMKERF
;
A
#
# COMPACT_ATOMS: atom_id res chain seq x y z
N MET A 1 -9.30 2.13 -23.26
CA MET A 1 -9.65 3.12 -24.31
C MET A 1 -8.61 3.08 -25.43
N TYR A 2 -8.86 3.70 -26.59
CA TYR A 2 -7.81 3.81 -27.63
C TYR A 2 -6.64 4.68 -27.15
N ILE A 3 -6.95 5.67 -26.32
CA ILE A 3 -5.97 6.62 -25.77
C ILE A 3 -5.21 6.12 -24.55
N ASP A 4 -5.37 4.86 -24.11
CA ASP A 4 -4.67 4.33 -22.91
C ASP A 4 -3.14 4.45 -22.99
N LYS A 5 -2.60 4.52 -24.22
CA LYS A 5 -1.17 4.74 -24.48
C LYS A 5 -0.69 6.18 -24.26
N TYR A 6 -1.60 7.12 -24.02
CA TYR A 6 -1.31 8.52 -23.70
C TYR A 6 -1.93 8.92 -22.36
N TRP A 7 -3.12 8.40 -22.04
CA TRP A 7 -3.91 8.75 -20.88
C TRP A 7 -3.42 8.01 -19.63
N GLY A 8 -2.95 8.73 -18.62
CA GLY A 8 -2.51 8.20 -17.31
C GLY A 8 -1.09 8.61 -16.88
N ASN A 9 -0.23 9.03 -17.82
CA ASN A 9 1.10 9.59 -17.51
C ASN A 9 0.99 11.12 -17.35
N PHE A 10 1.68 11.89 -18.21
CA PHE A 10 1.63 13.36 -18.26
C PHE A 10 0.35 13.93 -18.90
N ILE A 11 -0.52 13.08 -19.45
CA ILE A 11 -1.78 13.48 -20.09
C ILE A 11 -2.89 12.69 -19.39
N GLY A 12 -3.87 13.37 -18.81
CA GLY A 12 -4.96 12.74 -18.05
C GLY A 12 -4.62 12.35 -16.61
N GLY A 13 -3.41 12.66 -16.14
CA GLY A 13 -2.88 12.27 -14.81
C GLY A 13 -2.73 13.40 -13.79
N SER A 14 -3.10 14.65 -14.12
CA SER A 14 -2.94 15.81 -13.24
C SER A 14 -4.23 16.17 -12.48
N ASP A 15 -4.12 17.04 -11.47
CA ASP A 15 -5.30 17.63 -10.80
C ASP A 15 -6.16 18.43 -11.79
N ASP A 16 -5.52 19.08 -12.78
CA ASP A 16 -6.21 19.79 -13.87
C ASP A 16 -6.99 18.80 -14.76
N SER A 17 -6.46 17.58 -14.99
CA SER A 17 -7.17 16.50 -15.68
C SER A 17 -8.43 16.05 -14.92
N LEU A 18 -8.34 15.87 -13.60
CA LEU A 18 -9.50 15.54 -12.76
C LEU A 18 -10.54 16.66 -12.78
N ASN A 19 -10.10 17.92 -12.72
CA ASN A 19 -10.97 19.09 -12.84
C ASN A 19 -11.65 19.17 -14.22
N LEU A 20 -10.95 18.79 -15.29
CA LEU A 20 -11.51 18.72 -16.64
C LEU A 20 -12.58 17.62 -16.74
N VAL A 21 -12.32 16.45 -16.14
CA VAL A 21 -13.29 15.35 -16.10
C VAL A 21 -14.54 15.75 -15.30
N ALA A 22 -14.37 16.36 -14.12
CA ALA A 22 -15.48 16.89 -13.32
C ALA A 22 -16.30 17.95 -14.09
N PHE A 23 -15.62 18.85 -14.81
CA PHE A 23 -16.26 19.81 -15.71
C PHE A 23 -17.11 19.11 -16.77
N LEU A 24 -16.57 18.10 -17.46
CA LEU A 24 -17.26 17.35 -18.51
C LEU A 24 -18.48 16.58 -17.96
N VAL A 25 -18.39 16.05 -16.74
CA VAL A 25 -19.51 15.41 -16.02
C VAL A 25 -20.64 16.42 -15.80
N ASP A 26 -20.30 17.63 -15.35
CA ASP A 26 -21.27 18.65 -15.00
C ASP A 26 -22.05 19.20 -16.21
N GLN A 27 -21.46 19.13 -17.41
CA GLN A 27 -22.11 19.63 -18.62
C GLN A 27 -23.42 18.91 -18.94
N LYS A 28 -23.60 17.67 -18.46
CA LYS A 28 -24.81 16.85 -18.67
C LYS A 28 -25.26 16.80 -20.14
N LYS A 29 -24.27 16.74 -21.05
CA LYS A 29 -24.44 16.68 -22.51
C LYS A 29 -23.70 15.47 -23.09
N GLU A 30 -24.27 14.89 -24.13
CA GLU A 30 -23.64 13.80 -24.90
C GLU A 30 -22.67 14.32 -25.98
N GLU A 31 -22.88 15.53 -26.48
CA GLU A 31 -21.99 16.18 -27.46
C GLU A 31 -21.65 17.60 -26.99
N ILE A 32 -20.37 17.91 -26.92
CA ILE A 32 -19.84 19.18 -26.38
C ILE A 32 -18.87 19.79 -27.40
N PRO A 33 -19.15 20.99 -27.95
CA PRO A 33 -18.22 21.69 -28.83
C PRO A 33 -16.97 22.16 -28.07
N LEU A 34 -15.79 22.05 -28.68
CA LEU A 34 -14.53 22.50 -28.10
C LEU A 34 -14.55 23.98 -27.74
N SER A 35 -15.11 24.84 -28.60
CA SER A 35 -15.34 26.25 -28.27
C SER A 35 -16.25 26.49 -27.07
N GLU A 36 -17.19 25.58 -26.79
CA GLU A 36 -18.01 25.67 -25.58
C GLU A 36 -17.19 25.37 -24.32
N ILE A 37 -16.29 24.39 -24.39
CA ILE A 37 -15.35 24.07 -23.32
C ILE A 37 -14.47 25.29 -23.06
N PHE A 38 -13.79 25.78 -24.10
CA PHE A 38 -12.87 26.91 -24.02
C PHE A 38 -13.52 28.15 -23.39
N ALA A 39 -14.73 28.50 -23.81
CA ALA A 39 -15.45 29.66 -23.27
C ALA A 39 -15.91 29.50 -21.82
N LYS A 40 -16.11 28.26 -21.34
CA LYS A 40 -16.62 28.00 -19.98
C LYS A 40 -15.53 27.93 -18.94
N ILE A 41 -14.34 27.45 -19.30
CA ILE A 41 -13.19 27.36 -18.40
C ILE A 41 -12.21 28.54 -18.58
N GLY A 42 -12.43 29.38 -19.61
CA GLY A 42 -11.67 30.60 -19.84
C GLY A 42 -10.47 30.48 -20.78
N LEU A 43 -10.24 29.31 -21.40
CA LEU A 43 -9.17 29.11 -22.39
C LEU A 43 -9.32 30.00 -23.63
N ASP A 44 -10.53 30.47 -23.97
CA ASP A 44 -10.74 31.36 -25.12
C ASP A 44 -10.06 32.73 -24.95
N LYS A 45 -9.73 33.12 -23.71
CA LYS A 45 -9.02 34.37 -23.40
C LYS A 45 -7.51 34.31 -23.68
N GLN A 46 -6.96 33.11 -23.86
CA GLN A 46 -5.54 32.86 -24.14
C GLN A 46 -5.20 33.11 -25.63
N ASP A 47 -6.20 33.31 -26.49
CA ASP A 47 -6.02 33.56 -27.94
C ASP A 47 -5.15 32.49 -28.66
N TRP A 48 -5.20 31.23 -28.18
CA TRP A 48 -4.38 30.10 -28.64
C TRP A 48 -2.86 30.24 -28.40
N ASP A 49 -2.47 31.04 -27.41
CA ASP A 49 -1.11 31.12 -26.87
C ASP A 49 -1.13 30.59 -25.43
N PHE A 50 -0.49 29.45 -25.19
CA PHE A 50 -0.56 28.74 -23.90
C PHE A 50 0.80 28.68 -23.17
N HIS A 51 1.79 29.49 -23.57
CA HIS A 51 3.10 29.54 -22.92
C HIS A 51 3.02 30.03 -21.46
N GLN A 52 2.01 30.85 -21.14
CA GLN A 52 1.81 31.43 -19.82
C GLN A 52 0.32 31.50 -19.54
N THR A 53 -0.09 31.00 -18.38
CA THR A 53 -1.48 31.03 -17.93
C THR A 53 -1.82 32.44 -17.44
N VAL A 54 -2.38 33.26 -18.33
CA VAL A 54 -2.52 34.72 -18.12
C VAL A 54 -3.67 35.16 -17.20
N GLU A 55 -4.61 34.28 -16.89
CA GLU A 55 -5.73 34.53 -15.94
C GLU A 55 -6.08 33.24 -15.21
N TYR A 56 -6.68 33.37 -14.02
CA TYR A 56 -7.22 32.23 -13.26
C TYR A 56 -8.29 31.51 -14.10
N LEU A 57 -7.94 30.34 -14.61
CA LEU A 57 -8.85 29.46 -15.35
C LEU A 57 -9.67 28.72 -14.30
N GLU A 58 -10.98 28.92 -14.28
CA GLU A 58 -11.84 28.32 -13.28
C GLU A 58 -13.21 27.98 -13.87
N PHE A 59 -13.87 27.02 -13.26
CA PHE A 59 -15.29 26.83 -13.42
C PHE A 59 -15.97 26.56 -12.08
N LYS A 60 -17.25 26.94 -12.01
CA LYS A 60 -18.09 26.64 -10.86
C LYS A 60 -18.97 25.42 -11.16
N HIS A 61 -18.72 24.32 -10.47
CA HIS A 61 -19.48 23.09 -10.58
C HIS A 61 -20.93 23.28 -10.09
N SER A 62 -21.88 22.47 -10.57
CA SER A 62 -23.31 22.67 -10.25
C SER A 62 -23.70 22.42 -8.80
N ASP A 63 -22.83 21.83 -7.98
CA ASP A 63 -22.97 21.73 -6.52
C ASP A 63 -22.47 22.98 -5.77
N GLY A 64 -21.82 23.91 -6.47
CA GLY A 64 -21.33 25.17 -5.94
C GLY A 64 -19.85 25.22 -5.61
N VAL A 65 -19.09 24.12 -5.81
CA VAL A 65 -17.63 24.08 -5.67
C VAL A 65 -16.98 24.84 -6.84
N GLU A 66 -15.97 25.64 -6.52
CA GLU A 66 -15.13 26.33 -7.52
C GLU A 66 -13.89 25.47 -7.75
N MET A 67 -13.58 25.18 -9.01
CA MET A 67 -12.48 24.33 -9.44
C MET A 67 -11.67 25.10 -10.46
N ASP A 68 -10.35 25.10 -10.31
CA ASP A 68 -9.40 25.85 -11.10
C ASP A 68 -8.49 24.97 -11.94
N PHE A 69 -7.87 25.58 -12.96
CA PHE A 69 -6.85 24.95 -13.79
C PHE A 69 -5.57 25.77 -13.68
N HIS A 70 -4.49 25.10 -13.27
CA HIS A 70 -3.20 25.70 -13.00
C HIS A 70 -2.41 25.98 -14.29
N PHE A 71 -2.46 25.05 -15.25
CA PHE A 71 -1.69 25.13 -16.49
C PHE A 71 -2.58 24.98 -17.72
N ALA A 72 -2.66 26.03 -18.52
CA ALA A 72 -3.51 26.04 -19.71
C ALA A 72 -3.10 24.99 -20.75
N ILE A 73 -1.80 24.76 -20.91
CA ILE A 73 -1.29 23.78 -21.88
C ILE A 73 -1.65 22.34 -21.48
N ASP A 74 -1.70 22.05 -20.20
CA ASP A 74 -2.03 20.72 -19.65
C ASP A 74 -3.48 20.33 -20.01
N VAL A 75 -4.42 21.25 -19.78
CA VAL A 75 -5.82 21.08 -20.18
C VAL A 75 -5.96 20.92 -21.71
N VAL A 76 -5.12 21.62 -22.48
CA VAL A 76 -5.12 21.54 -23.95
C VAL A 76 -4.62 20.18 -24.44
N THR A 77 -3.61 19.59 -23.79
CA THR A 77 -3.10 18.25 -24.11
C THR A 77 -4.11 17.16 -23.77
N ASP A 78 -4.81 17.29 -22.64
CA ASP A 78 -5.90 16.37 -22.26
C ASP A 78 -7.05 16.40 -23.24
N LEU A 79 -7.47 17.61 -23.65
CA LEU A 79 -8.51 17.78 -24.67
C LEU A 79 -8.09 17.18 -26.01
N ALA A 80 -6.80 17.21 -26.36
CA ALA A 80 -6.29 16.57 -27.57
C ALA A 80 -6.40 15.03 -27.50
N ALA A 81 -6.07 14.42 -26.36
CA ALA A 81 -6.27 12.99 -26.15
C ALA A 81 -7.75 12.61 -26.24
N ILE A 82 -8.64 13.32 -25.56
CA ILE A 82 -10.08 13.05 -25.62
C ILE A 82 -10.63 13.22 -27.05
N LEU A 83 -10.13 14.21 -27.81
CA LEU A 83 -10.47 14.38 -29.23
C LEU A 83 -10.01 13.19 -30.08
N LEU A 84 -8.83 12.61 -29.80
CA LEU A 84 -8.35 11.40 -30.46
C LEU A 84 -9.27 10.22 -30.17
N GLU A 85 -9.60 9.97 -28.90
CA GLU A 85 -10.54 8.91 -28.49
C GLU A 85 -11.90 9.07 -29.19
N CYS A 86 -12.45 10.29 -29.19
CA CYS A 86 -13.70 10.59 -29.88
C CYS A 86 -13.61 10.40 -31.40
N SER A 87 -12.41 10.55 -31.99
CA SER A 87 -12.21 10.37 -33.42
C SER A 87 -12.11 8.90 -33.83
N VAL A 88 -11.50 8.05 -32.98
CA VAL A 88 -11.29 6.62 -33.25
C VAL A 88 -12.49 5.79 -32.79
N SER A 89 -12.92 5.99 -31.55
CA SER A 89 -13.99 5.21 -30.90
C SER A 89 -15.38 5.85 -31.06
N GLY A 90 -15.45 7.06 -31.63
CA GLY A 90 -16.70 7.82 -31.85
C GLY A 90 -17.26 8.53 -30.61
N SER A 91 -16.83 8.12 -29.41
CA SER A 91 -17.19 8.69 -28.11
C SER A 91 -16.20 8.19 -27.05
N VAL A 92 -16.04 8.94 -25.97
CA VAL A 92 -15.33 8.51 -24.76
C VAL A 92 -16.33 8.25 -23.63
N ASN A 93 -16.12 7.21 -22.83
CA ASN A 93 -16.90 7.02 -21.60
C ASN A 93 -16.21 7.77 -20.46
N LEU A 94 -16.93 8.66 -19.77
CA LEU A 94 -16.35 9.47 -18.70
C LEU A 94 -15.78 8.61 -17.56
N GLN A 95 -16.42 7.47 -17.26
CA GLN A 95 -15.91 6.53 -16.26
C GLN A 95 -14.56 5.91 -16.63
N ASP A 96 -14.23 5.84 -17.92
CA ASP A 96 -12.94 5.33 -18.37
C ASP A 96 -11.83 6.40 -18.19
N LEU A 97 -12.20 7.70 -18.03
CA LEU A 97 -11.25 8.80 -17.79
C LEU A 97 -10.96 9.02 -16.29
N ASP A 98 -11.89 8.65 -15.40
CA ASP A 98 -11.76 8.67 -13.94
C ASP A 98 -12.67 7.59 -13.32
N GLU A 99 -12.09 6.42 -13.04
CA GLU A 99 -12.82 5.20 -12.64
C GLU A 99 -13.49 5.29 -11.25
N TYR A 100 -13.04 6.22 -10.40
CA TYR A 100 -13.42 6.28 -8.99
C TYR A 100 -14.59 7.23 -8.73
N ASN A 101 -14.66 8.37 -9.44
CA ASN A 101 -15.56 9.46 -9.06
C ASN A 101 -16.59 9.86 -10.13
N THR A 102 -16.61 9.22 -11.31
CA THR A 102 -17.51 9.62 -12.40
C THR A 102 -18.53 8.57 -12.86
N PRO A 103 -19.74 9.01 -13.27
CA PRO A 103 -20.76 8.10 -13.77
C PRO A 103 -20.45 7.59 -15.17
N ALA A 104 -20.78 6.31 -15.43
CA ALA A 104 -20.77 5.70 -16.75
C ALA A 104 -21.63 6.49 -17.75
N ARG A 105 -21.02 7.38 -18.52
CA ARG A 105 -21.69 8.23 -19.51
C ARG A 105 -20.77 8.50 -20.68
N ARG A 106 -21.21 8.08 -21.86
CA ARG A 106 -20.50 8.37 -23.11
C ARG A 106 -20.75 9.81 -23.55
N ILE A 107 -19.67 10.52 -23.85
CA ILE A 107 -19.70 11.86 -24.42
C ILE A 107 -18.85 11.92 -25.69
N ARG A 108 -19.04 12.98 -26.46
CA ARG A 108 -18.26 13.28 -27.66
C ARG A 108 -17.86 14.74 -27.67
N ILE A 109 -16.55 15.02 -27.74
CA ILE A 109 -16.06 16.36 -28.02
C ILE A 109 -16.02 16.56 -29.55
N THR A 110 -16.50 17.71 -30.01
CA THR A 110 -16.47 18.08 -31.43
C THR A 110 -15.69 19.37 -31.63
N ALA A 111 -14.92 19.46 -32.71
CA ALA A 111 -14.16 20.66 -33.06
C ALA A 111 -14.31 20.98 -34.56
N THR A 112 -14.27 22.26 -34.90
CA THR A 112 -14.29 22.73 -36.29
C THR A 112 -12.93 22.52 -36.96
N PRO A 113 -12.85 22.59 -38.31
CA PRO A 113 -11.56 22.55 -39.00
C PRO A 113 -10.60 23.64 -38.52
N GLU A 114 -11.09 24.85 -38.26
CA GLU A 114 -10.27 25.95 -37.77
C GLU A 114 -9.75 25.71 -36.34
N GLU A 115 -10.56 25.11 -35.47
CA GLU A 115 -10.16 24.71 -34.12
C GLU A 115 -9.12 23.57 -34.16
N HIS A 116 -9.29 22.60 -35.07
CA HIS A 116 -8.29 21.55 -35.30
C HIS A 116 -6.96 22.10 -35.82
N ASP A 117 -7.00 23.06 -36.75
CA ASP A 117 -5.81 23.74 -37.25
C ASP A 117 -5.08 24.54 -36.15
N ALA A 118 -5.84 25.15 -35.23
CA ALA A 118 -5.27 25.90 -34.12
C ALA A 118 -4.69 24.97 -33.05
N MET A 119 -5.41 23.90 -32.69
CA MET A 119 -4.96 22.86 -31.76
C MET A 119 -3.68 22.18 -32.26
N ASN A 120 -3.62 21.80 -33.54
CA ASN A 120 -2.41 21.20 -34.14
C ASN A 120 -1.20 22.14 -34.03
N LYS A 121 -1.39 23.45 -34.19
CA LYS A 121 -0.30 24.43 -34.04
C LYS A 121 0.17 24.56 -32.59
N ALA A 122 -0.77 24.64 -31.64
CA ALA A 122 -0.44 24.74 -30.22
C ALA A 122 0.33 23.51 -29.73
N LEU A 123 -0.12 22.30 -30.08
CA LEU A 123 0.57 21.06 -29.70
C LEU A 123 1.95 20.93 -30.38
N ALA A 124 2.08 21.34 -31.65
CA ALA A 124 3.36 21.33 -32.34
C ALA A 124 4.36 22.32 -31.74
N ASP A 125 3.87 23.45 -31.26
CA ASP A 125 4.69 24.48 -30.62
C ASP A 125 5.18 24.02 -29.24
N PHE A 126 4.31 23.47 -28.40
CA PHE A 126 4.70 22.84 -27.14
C PHE A 126 5.70 21.69 -27.34
N ALA A 127 5.45 20.79 -28.28
CA ALA A 127 6.37 19.69 -28.59
C ALA A 127 7.76 20.18 -29.02
N GLN A 128 7.86 21.37 -29.62
CA GLN A 128 9.11 21.95 -30.10
C GLN A 128 9.84 22.76 -29.03
N ASN A 129 9.10 23.51 -28.20
CA ASN A 129 9.65 24.45 -27.23
C ASN A 129 9.03 24.26 -25.82
N PRO A 130 9.07 23.04 -25.23
CA PRO A 130 8.33 22.76 -23.99
C PRO A 130 8.80 23.62 -22.80
N LEU A 131 10.11 23.94 -22.77
CA LEU A 131 10.73 24.78 -21.72
C LEU A 131 10.33 26.26 -21.78
N GLU A 132 9.61 26.71 -22.81
CA GLU A 132 9.07 28.07 -22.87
C GLU A 132 7.68 28.20 -22.22
N TYR A 133 7.12 27.10 -21.74
CA TYR A 133 5.80 27.03 -21.09
C TYR A 133 5.93 27.13 -19.57
N ASP A 134 4.97 27.79 -18.91
CA ASP A 134 4.87 27.92 -17.45
C ASP A 134 4.80 26.58 -16.72
N LEU A 135 4.30 25.53 -17.38
CA LEU A 135 4.34 24.15 -16.87
C LEU A 135 5.77 23.67 -16.56
N SER A 136 6.80 24.20 -17.23
CA SER A 136 8.21 23.88 -16.96
C SER A 136 8.73 24.35 -15.61
N GLU A 137 7.98 25.20 -14.90
CA GLU A 137 8.33 25.60 -13.53
C GLU A 137 8.00 24.50 -12.50
N MET A 138 7.16 23.52 -12.87
CA MET A 138 6.68 22.43 -12.01
C MET A 138 7.20 21.04 -12.39
N MET A 139 7.85 20.92 -13.54
CA MET A 139 8.40 19.67 -14.06
C MET A 139 9.90 19.84 -14.30
N ASP A 140 10.69 18.78 -14.11
CA ASP A 140 12.09 18.85 -14.47
C ASP A 140 12.31 18.82 -16.01
N ASP A 141 13.54 19.17 -16.43
CA ASP A 141 13.91 19.25 -17.84
C ASP A 141 13.74 17.91 -18.58
N GLU A 142 13.84 16.76 -17.90
CA GLU A 142 13.69 15.44 -18.51
C GLU A 142 12.20 15.07 -18.66
N GLU A 143 11.41 15.29 -17.61
CA GLU A 143 9.96 15.03 -17.57
C GLU A 143 9.21 15.86 -18.63
N ILE A 144 9.46 17.17 -18.71
CA ILE A 144 8.75 18.01 -19.69
C ILE A 144 9.17 17.69 -21.14
N GLN A 145 10.40 17.22 -21.34
CA GLN A 145 10.86 16.73 -22.64
C GLN A 145 10.24 15.38 -23.00
N GLU A 146 9.89 14.55 -22.02
CA GLU A 146 9.14 13.32 -22.22
C GLU A 146 7.69 13.60 -22.58
N MET A 147 7.01 14.47 -21.81
CA MET A 147 5.67 14.96 -22.14
C MET A 147 5.63 15.55 -23.56
N ALA A 148 6.63 16.33 -23.96
CA ALA A 148 6.72 16.87 -25.32
C ALA A 148 6.79 15.79 -26.41
N ARG A 149 7.44 14.65 -26.15
CA ARG A 149 7.48 13.51 -27.09
C ARG A 149 6.12 12.84 -27.18
N ASP A 150 5.44 12.65 -26.06
CA ASP A 150 4.12 12.04 -26.01
C ASP A 150 3.08 12.93 -26.68
N VAL A 151 3.13 14.24 -26.43
CA VAL A 151 2.30 15.24 -27.12
C VAL A 151 2.57 15.25 -28.62
N GLU A 152 3.82 15.13 -29.07
CA GLU A 152 4.13 15.03 -30.49
C GLU A 152 3.60 13.73 -31.11
N ALA A 153 3.70 12.60 -30.40
CA ALA A 153 3.14 11.32 -30.85
C ALA A 153 1.61 11.39 -30.95
N LEU A 154 0.95 11.92 -29.92
CA LEU A 154 -0.49 12.18 -29.88
C LEU A 154 -0.92 13.10 -31.01
N ARG A 155 -0.21 14.23 -31.22
CA ARG A 155 -0.48 15.20 -32.29
C ARG A 155 -0.38 14.53 -33.65
N LYS A 156 0.68 13.76 -33.90
CA LYS A 156 0.85 13.00 -35.14
C LYS A 156 -0.29 12.02 -35.30
N GLU A 157 -0.73 11.35 -34.26
CA GLU A 157 -1.82 10.40 -34.41
C GLU A 157 -3.16 11.08 -34.73
N LEU A 158 -3.48 12.13 -33.99
CA LEU A 158 -4.70 12.91 -34.13
C LEU A 158 -4.81 13.64 -35.48
N TYR A 159 -3.68 14.12 -36.02
CA TYR A 159 -3.67 14.97 -37.22
C TYR A 159 -2.96 14.39 -38.45
N GLU A 160 -2.07 13.42 -38.26
CA GLU A 160 -1.25 12.82 -39.33
C GLU A 160 -1.59 11.34 -39.58
N ALA A 161 -1.84 10.53 -38.54
CA ALA A 161 -2.07 9.09 -38.66
C ALA A 161 -3.56 8.71 -38.90
N ALA A 162 -4.51 9.51 -38.40
CA ALA A 162 -5.93 9.24 -38.57
C ALA A 162 -6.58 10.12 -39.67
N GLY A 163 -6.83 9.54 -40.85
CA GLY A 163 -7.96 9.81 -41.77
C GLY A 163 -8.48 11.22 -42.11
N ARG A 164 -7.99 12.32 -41.56
CA ARG A 164 -8.45 13.69 -41.85
C ARG A 164 -7.60 14.40 -42.90
N ASN A 165 -6.39 13.90 -43.14
CA ASN A 165 -5.48 14.35 -44.20
C ASN A 165 -5.07 13.22 -45.16
N ARG A 166 -5.82 12.11 -45.21
CA ARG A 166 -5.63 11.10 -46.27
C ARG A 166 -6.36 11.57 -47.52
N ASP A 167 -5.63 11.73 -48.62
CA ASP A 167 -6.21 12.05 -49.93
C ASP A 167 -6.94 10.81 -50.48
N TYR A 168 -8.15 10.56 -49.96
CA TYR A 168 -8.93 9.39 -50.31
C TYR A 168 -9.25 9.36 -51.80
N HIS A 169 -9.19 8.17 -52.40
CA HIS A 169 -9.50 8.00 -53.82
C HIS A 169 -10.93 8.47 -54.15
N VAL A 170 -11.89 8.10 -53.30
CA VAL A 170 -13.25 8.64 -53.32
C VAL A 170 -13.39 9.71 -52.25
N GLN A 171 -13.60 10.95 -52.70
CA GLN A 171 -13.78 12.09 -51.82
C GLN A 171 -15.11 12.00 -51.05
N ALA A 172 -15.13 12.50 -49.81
CA ALA A 172 -16.30 12.40 -48.92
C ALA A 172 -17.58 12.98 -49.53
N GLU A 173 -17.47 14.03 -50.35
CA GLU A 173 -18.60 14.67 -51.05
C GLU A 173 -19.17 13.81 -52.20
N ASP A 174 -18.42 12.84 -52.70
CA ASP A 174 -18.80 11.95 -53.81
C ASP A 174 -19.32 10.57 -53.33
N VAL A 175 -19.26 10.30 -52.03
CA VAL A 175 -19.73 9.04 -51.43
C VAL A 175 -21.25 8.91 -51.60
N LYS A 176 -21.67 7.83 -52.27
CA LYS A 176 -23.08 7.48 -52.47
C LYS A 176 -23.52 6.43 -51.47
N SER A 177 -24.79 6.46 -51.08
CA SER A 177 -25.41 5.35 -50.33
C SER A 177 -25.72 4.21 -51.31
N LEU A 178 -24.78 3.27 -51.43
CA LEU A 178 -24.87 2.09 -52.30
C LEU A 178 -25.48 0.88 -51.59
N LEU A 179 -25.55 0.92 -50.26
CA LEU A 179 -26.14 -0.13 -49.41
C LEU A 179 -27.38 0.35 -48.61
N PRO A 180 -28.43 0.92 -49.25
CA PRO A 180 -29.57 1.53 -48.53
C PRO A 180 -30.44 0.51 -47.75
N ASP A 181 -30.38 -0.77 -48.12
CA ASP A 181 -31.16 -1.85 -47.50
C ASP A 181 -30.30 -2.76 -46.59
N TRP A 182 -29.06 -2.35 -46.26
CA TRP A 182 -28.20 -3.09 -45.33
C TRP A 182 -28.64 -2.85 -43.89
N LYS A 183 -28.80 -3.93 -43.11
CA LYS A 183 -29.32 -3.89 -41.72
C LYS A 183 -28.44 -4.66 -40.73
N GLY A 184 -27.32 -5.21 -41.18
CA GLY A 184 -26.35 -5.88 -40.30
C GLY A 184 -25.20 -4.95 -39.98
N ALA A 185 -24.24 -5.45 -39.20
CA ALA A 185 -22.96 -4.82 -38.96
C ALA A 185 -22.32 -4.32 -40.27
N ASP A 186 -21.81 -3.11 -40.27
CA ASP A 186 -21.26 -2.45 -41.46
C ASP A 186 -19.79 -2.05 -41.32
N GLY A 187 -19.11 -2.33 -40.20
CA GLY A 187 -17.66 -2.17 -40.07
C GLY A 187 -16.89 -3.21 -40.88
N CYS A 188 -15.78 -2.82 -41.50
CA CYS A 188 -14.86 -3.72 -42.20
C CYS A 188 -13.44 -3.15 -42.20
N ILE A 189 -12.43 -3.99 -42.47
CA ILE A 189 -11.05 -3.52 -42.65
C ILE A 189 -10.72 -3.43 -44.13
N ALA A 190 -10.03 -2.36 -44.55
CA ALA A 190 -9.50 -2.24 -45.90
C ALA A 190 -8.10 -1.58 -45.90
N THR A 191 -7.29 -1.91 -46.89
CA THR A 191 -5.94 -1.35 -47.05
C THR A 191 -5.95 0.01 -47.77
N ASN A 192 -4.92 0.83 -47.54
CA ASN A 192 -4.72 2.11 -48.22
C ASN A 192 -4.52 1.95 -49.73
N ARG A 193 -4.07 0.78 -50.19
CA ARG A 193 -4.08 0.43 -51.63
C ARG A 193 -5.45 0.67 -52.25
N ILE A 194 -6.52 0.34 -51.52
CA ILE A 194 -7.89 0.53 -51.99
C ILE A 194 -8.34 1.97 -51.72
N THR A 195 -8.28 2.42 -50.46
CA THR A 195 -8.97 3.64 -50.01
C THR A 195 -8.23 4.94 -50.35
N VAL A 196 -6.90 4.88 -50.55
CA VAL A 196 -6.06 6.04 -50.86
C VAL A 196 -5.53 5.97 -52.29
N GLU A 197 -4.92 4.85 -52.66
CA GLU A 197 -4.28 4.71 -53.98
C GLU A 197 -5.29 4.37 -55.11
N GLY A 198 -6.52 3.98 -54.76
CA GLY A 198 -7.60 3.73 -55.72
C GLY A 198 -7.52 2.42 -56.47
N TYR A 199 -6.76 1.43 -55.94
CA TYR A 199 -6.76 0.09 -56.49
C TYR A 199 -8.08 -0.62 -56.23
N LYS A 200 -8.44 -1.53 -57.13
CA LYS A 200 -9.61 -2.39 -56.97
C LYS A 200 -9.31 -3.49 -55.96
N VAL A 201 -10.36 -3.97 -55.30
CA VAL A 201 -10.24 -5.14 -54.41
C VAL A 201 -9.85 -6.34 -55.27
N GLY A 202 -8.66 -6.87 -55.00
CA GLY A 202 -8.13 -8.07 -55.66
C GLY A 202 -8.30 -9.32 -54.81
N TYR A 203 -8.31 -9.17 -53.48
CA TYR A 203 -8.57 -10.26 -52.55
C TYR A 203 -9.45 -9.75 -51.40
N CYS A 204 -10.43 -10.55 -51.00
CA CYS A 204 -11.24 -10.25 -49.84
C CYS A 204 -11.72 -11.52 -49.17
N TYR A 205 -11.79 -11.49 -47.85
CA TYR A 205 -12.32 -12.59 -47.06
C TYR A 205 -13.27 -12.09 -45.98
N ARG A 206 -14.07 -13.03 -45.48
CA ARG A 206 -15.02 -12.82 -44.41
C ARG A 206 -14.81 -13.85 -43.32
N GLU A 207 -14.46 -13.37 -42.15
CA GLU A 207 -14.33 -14.17 -40.92
C GLU A 207 -15.57 -14.01 -40.03
N LYS A 208 -15.55 -14.67 -38.86
CA LYS A 208 -16.61 -14.52 -37.87
C LYS A 208 -16.58 -13.06 -37.36
N PRO A 209 -17.68 -12.31 -37.46
CA PRO A 209 -17.78 -10.96 -36.92
C PRO A 209 -17.33 -10.85 -35.46
N ASP A 210 -16.55 -9.81 -35.15
CA ASP A 210 -16.27 -9.40 -33.77
C ASP A 210 -17.31 -8.38 -33.27
N GLY A 211 -18.19 -8.83 -32.37
CA GLY A 211 -19.30 -8.02 -31.86
C GLY A 211 -20.36 -7.64 -32.90
N ASP A 212 -21.21 -6.67 -32.54
CA ASP A 212 -22.34 -6.21 -33.37
C ASP A 212 -21.95 -5.14 -34.41
N TRP A 213 -20.70 -4.64 -34.38
CA TRP A 213 -20.22 -3.55 -35.24
C TRP A 213 -19.41 -4.04 -36.44
N ASP A 214 -18.63 -5.13 -36.30
CA ASP A 214 -17.82 -5.71 -37.37
C ASP A 214 -18.67 -6.59 -38.29
N SER A 215 -18.52 -6.43 -39.60
CA SER A 215 -19.18 -7.29 -40.60
C SER A 215 -18.42 -8.60 -40.85
N GLY A 216 -17.18 -8.70 -40.35
CA GLY A 216 -16.21 -9.76 -40.58
C GLY A 216 -15.45 -9.62 -41.91
N TRP A 217 -15.73 -8.59 -42.72
CA TRP A 217 -15.08 -8.41 -44.02
C TRP A 217 -13.71 -7.73 -43.91
N ARG A 218 -12.76 -8.23 -44.70
CA ARG A 218 -11.41 -7.70 -44.88
C ARG A 218 -11.12 -7.57 -46.38
N PHE A 219 -10.68 -6.41 -46.83
CA PHE A 219 -10.47 -6.09 -48.25
C PHE A 219 -9.02 -5.67 -48.52
N THR A 220 -8.39 -6.28 -49.52
CA THR A 220 -7.04 -5.94 -49.99
C THR A 220 -6.99 -5.85 -51.52
N ALA A 221 -6.00 -5.15 -52.06
CA ALA A 221 -5.73 -5.10 -53.50
C ALA A 221 -5.16 -6.44 -54.04
N GLY A 222 -4.69 -7.31 -53.14
CA GLY A 222 -4.18 -8.65 -53.44
C GLY A 222 -2.70 -8.68 -53.82
N ASP A 223 -2.01 -7.54 -53.75
CA ASP A 223 -0.59 -7.40 -54.06
C ASP A 223 0.23 -6.75 -52.93
N GLU A 224 -0.37 -6.58 -51.76
CA GLU A 224 0.30 -6.19 -50.51
C GLU A 224 1.32 -7.24 -50.06
N SER A 225 2.53 -6.79 -49.67
CA SER A 225 3.56 -7.64 -49.06
C SER A 225 3.35 -7.80 -47.55
N GLU A 226 3.97 -8.81 -46.93
CA GLU A 226 3.99 -8.97 -45.47
C GLU A 226 4.47 -7.69 -44.76
N GLU A 227 5.61 -7.12 -45.18
CA GLU A 227 6.14 -5.84 -44.65
C GLU A 227 5.16 -4.66 -44.79
N TYR A 228 4.23 -4.71 -45.77
CA TYR A 228 3.21 -3.66 -45.92
C TYR A 228 2.07 -3.86 -44.92
N MET A 229 1.69 -5.12 -44.68
CA MET A 229 0.60 -5.49 -43.77
C MET A 229 1.02 -5.37 -42.29
N ASP A 230 2.31 -5.48 -41.99
CA ASP A 230 2.86 -5.33 -40.64
C ASP A 230 2.84 -3.88 -40.13
N ASP A 231 2.70 -2.88 -41.02
CA ASP A 231 2.54 -1.48 -40.62
C ASP A 231 1.04 -1.14 -40.41
N PRO A 232 0.60 -0.87 -39.17
CA PRO A 232 -0.80 -0.60 -38.87
C PRO A 232 -1.36 0.64 -39.58
N ASN A 233 -0.50 1.53 -40.10
CA ASN A 233 -0.94 2.70 -40.85
C ASN A 233 -1.47 2.37 -42.26
N ASN A 234 -1.16 1.18 -42.79
CA ASN A 234 -1.50 0.75 -44.14
C ASN A 234 -2.89 0.14 -44.29
N ALA A 235 -3.61 -0.08 -43.19
CA ALA A 235 -5.00 -0.50 -43.18
C ALA A 235 -5.83 0.38 -42.24
N GLY A 236 -7.15 0.24 -42.29
CA GLY A 236 -8.04 0.97 -41.40
C GLY A 236 -9.44 0.38 -41.36
N ILE A 237 -10.22 0.84 -40.39
CA ILE A 237 -11.63 0.46 -40.21
C ILE A 237 -12.52 1.42 -41.00
N TYR A 238 -13.37 0.85 -41.85
CA TYR A 238 -14.28 1.58 -42.72
C TYR A 238 -15.68 1.01 -42.66
N LYS A 239 -16.66 1.77 -43.14
CA LYS A 239 -17.99 1.22 -43.43
C LYS A 239 -17.94 0.43 -44.73
N LEU A 240 -18.67 -0.68 -44.82
CA LEU A 240 -18.88 -1.45 -46.05
C LEU A 240 -19.34 -0.57 -47.20
N ASN A 241 -20.19 0.42 -46.91
CA ASN A 241 -20.65 1.38 -47.91
C ASN A 241 -19.50 2.23 -48.48
N THR A 242 -18.48 2.56 -47.67
CA THR A 242 -17.29 3.27 -48.12
C THR A 242 -16.55 2.44 -49.16
N ILE A 243 -16.19 1.19 -48.84
CA ILE A 243 -15.46 0.32 -49.76
C ILE A 243 -16.28 -0.01 -51.02
N CYS A 244 -17.62 -0.06 -50.93
CA CYS A 244 -18.48 -0.20 -52.11
C CYS A 244 -18.39 1.00 -53.07
N ASN A 245 -18.04 2.19 -52.60
CA ASN A 245 -17.83 3.35 -53.47
C ASN A 245 -16.46 3.29 -54.16
N ASP A 246 -15.43 2.78 -53.48
CA ASP A 246 -14.12 2.51 -54.07
C ASP A 246 -14.20 1.36 -55.10
N ASP A 247 -14.93 0.29 -54.75
CA ASP A 247 -15.14 -0.87 -55.62
C ASP A 247 -16.57 -1.44 -55.56
N PRO A 248 -17.49 -0.98 -56.44
CA PRO A 248 -18.87 -1.45 -56.47
C PRO A 248 -19.05 -2.95 -56.79
N ASP A 249 -18.03 -3.61 -57.33
CA ASP A 249 -18.11 -5.01 -57.73
C ASP A 249 -18.16 -5.96 -56.53
N ILE A 250 -17.84 -5.49 -55.30
CA ILE A 250 -17.94 -6.31 -54.07
C ILE A 250 -19.38 -6.43 -53.56
N ILE A 251 -20.29 -5.54 -53.96
CA ILE A 251 -21.68 -5.49 -53.47
C ILE A 251 -22.39 -6.86 -53.54
N PRO A 252 -22.27 -7.65 -54.63
CA PRO A 252 -22.87 -8.98 -54.71
C PRO A 252 -22.30 -10.00 -53.71
N LEU A 253 -21.07 -9.80 -53.24
CA LEU A 253 -20.35 -10.73 -52.36
C LEU A 253 -20.79 -10.60 -50.89
N LEU A 254 -21.13 -9.37 -50.46
CA LEU A 254 -21.28 -9.02 -49.04
C LEU A 254 -22.27 -9.90 -48.25
N ARG A 255 -23.27 -10.48 -48.91
CA ARG A 255 -24.27 -11.37 -48.28
C ARG A 255 -23.82 -12.82 -48.15
N THR A 256 -22.62 -13.16 -48.58
CA THR A 256 -22.04 -14.51 -48.42
C THR A 256 -21.76 -14.76 -46.93
N PRO A 257 -22.22 -15.89 -46.36
CA PRO A 257 -21.89 -16.25 -44.97
C PRO A 257 -20.39 -16.51 -44.77
N ALA A 258 -19.87 -16.14 -43.59
CA ALA A 258 -18.52 -16.54 -43.16
C ALA A 258 -18.46 -18.04 -42.78
N PRO A 259 -17.28 -18.71 -42.89
CA PRO A 259 -16.06 -18.20 -43.49
C PRO A 259 -16.09 -18.29 -45.02
N CYS A 260 -15.60 -17.26 -45.71
CA CYS A 260 -15.45 -17.28 -47.16
C CYS A 260 -14.34 -16.34 -47.64
N ALA A 261 -13.68 -16.67 -48.75
CA ALA A 261 -12.75 -15.77 -49.43
C ALA A 261 -12.99 -15.74 -50.94
N PHE A 262 -12.63 -14.62 -51.55
CA PHE A 262 -12.74 -14.36 -52.98
C PHE A 262 -11.47 -13.70 -53.49
N GLU A 263 -11.07 -14.08 -54.70
CA GLU A 263 -9.95 -13.47 -55.42
C GLU A 263 -10.45 -13.00 -56.80
N ARG A 264 -9.98 -11.84 -57.25
CA ARG A 264 -10.33 -11.27 -58.54
C ARG A 264 -9.39 -11.82 -59.61
N ASP A 265 -9.93 -12.51 -60.61
CA ASP A 265 -9.15 -13.12 -61.69
C ASP A 265 -8.63 -12.09 -62.71
N GLU A 266 -7.80 -12.54 -63.67
CA GLU A 266 -7.22 -11.72 -64.74
C GLU A 266 -8.26 -11.01 -65.63
N ASN A 267 -9.52 -11.45 -65.62
CA ASN A 267 -10.63 -10.82 -66.36
C ASN A 267 -11.42 -9.82 -65.50
N GLY A 268 -11.00 -9.59 -64.25
CA GLY A 268 -11.64 -8.69 -63.31
C GLY A 268 -12.87 -9.29 -62.63
N VAL A 269 -13.05 -10.62 -62.63
CA VAL A 269 -14.21 -11.29 -62.03
C VAL A 269 -13.82 -11.99 -60.73
N PHE A 270 -14.60 -11.81 -59.66
CA PHE A 270 -14.38 -12.51 -58.40
C PHE A 270 -14.70 -14.01 -58.52
N GLN A 271 -13.73 -14.84 -58.13
CA GLN A 271 -13.86 -16.27 -57.96
C GLN A 271 -13.82 -16.60 -56.47
N GLN A 272 -14.77 -17.39 -56.00
CA GLN A 272 -14.75 -17.87 -54.62
C GLN A 272 -13.66 -18.94 -54.45
N ILE A 273 -12.80 -18.76 -53.45
CA ILE A 273 -11.79 -19.75 -53.07
C ILE A 273 -12.50 -20.90 -52.33
N LYS A 274 -12.33 -22.12 -52.84
CA LYS A 274 -12.92 -23.31 -52.22
C LYS A 274 -12.07 -23.76 -51.04
N ASP A 275 -12.76 -24.18 -49.97
CA ASP A 275 -12.15 -24.74 -48.76
C ASP A 275 -11.19 -23.77 -48.04
N TRP A 276 -11.38 -22.46 -48.21
CA TRP A 276 -10.65 -21.43 -47.47
C TRP A 276 -10.98 -21.49 -45.97
N LYS A 277 -9.97 -21.35 -45.12
CA LYS A 277 -10.07 -21.20 -43.67
C LYS A 277 -9.29 -19.96 -43.25
N PRO A 278 -9.77 -19.18 -42.26
CA PRO A 278 -8.96 -18.15 -41.64
C PRO A 278 -7.73 -18.79 -40.99
N ASP A 279 -6.63 -18.05 -40.94
CA ASP A 279 -5.44 -18.45 -40.18
C ASP A 279 -5.76 -18.35 -38.67
N GLU A 280 -6.51 -19.33 -38.15
CA GLU A 280 -6.61 -19.58 -36.71
C GLU A 280 -5.51 -20.58 -36.32
N ASP A 281 -4.69 -20.17 -35.35
CA ASP A 281 -3.91 -21.03 -34.44
C ASP A 281 -3.41 -22.35 -35.09
N GLU A 282 -2.39 -22.29 -35.96
CA GLU A 282 -1.52 -23.47 -36.12
C GLU A 282 -0.74 -23.63 -34.81
N GLU A 283 -1.34 -24.36 -33.86
CA GLU A 283 -0.60 -25.08 -32.82
C GLU A 283 0.39 -25.98 -33.55
N ASP A 284 1.68 -25.68 -33.44
CA ASP A 284 2.69 -26.61 -33.90
C ASP A 284 2.63 -27.83 -32.98
N PRO A 285 2.18 -29.01 -33.45
CA PRO A 285 2.04 -30.19 -32.61
C PRO A 285 3.37 -30.70 -32.05
N ASP A 286 4.50 -30.14 -32.50
CA ASP A 286 5.84 -30.42 -32.01
C ASP A 286 6.38 -29.36 -30.99
N MET A 287 5.61 -28.32 -30.62
CA MET A 287 6.02 -27.27 -29.66
C MET A 287 5.91 -27.73 -28.21
N ASP A 288 6.90 -27.36 -27.39
CA ASP A 288 6.92 -27.65 -25.95
C ASP A 288 5.82 -26.89 -25.19
N ILE A 289 5.24 -27.50 -24.15
CA ILE A 289 4.10 -26.92 -23.42
C ILE A 289 4.42 -25.59 -22.76
N LEU A 290 5.65 -25.37 -22.27
CA LEU A 290 6.05 -24.09 -21.67
C LEU A 290 6.19 -22.99 -22.73
N GLN A 291 6.70 -23.34 -23.92
CA GLN A 291 6.74 -22.41 -25.06
C GLN A 291 5.33 -22.03 -25.51
N GLN A 292 4.41 -23.00 -25.52
CA GLN A 292 3.01 -22.75 -25.83
C GLN A 292 2.33 -21.85 -24.78
N CYS A 293 2.65 -22.04 -23.49
CA CYS A 293 2.18 -21.17 -22.42
C CYS A 293 2.70 -19.73 -22.57
N GLN A 294 3.97 -19.56 -22.95
CA GLN A 294 4.54 -18.22 -23.23
C GLN A 294 3.78 -17.53 -24.37
N LYS A 295 3.52 -18.21 -25.48
CA LYS A 295 2.74 -17.67 -26.59
C LYS A 295 1.31 -17.28 -26.15
N TRP A 296 0.63 -18.16 -25.40
CA TRP A 296 -0.71 -17.83 -24.88
C TRP A 296 -0.68 -16.66 -23.90
N HIS A 297 0.39 -16.48 -23.14
CA HIS A 297 0.54 -15.34 -22.24
C HIS A 297 0.71 -14.03 -23.01
N GLU A 298 1.56 -14.01 -24.05
CA GLU A 298 1.72 -12.85 -24.96
C GLU A 298 0.41 -12.47 -25.68
N GLU A 299 -0.47 -13.45 -25.93
CA GLU A 299 -1.80 -13.26 -26.49
C GLU A 299 -2.90 -12.99 -25.44
N SER A 300 -2.53 -12.82 -24.16
CA SER A 300 -3.44 -12.66 -23.01
C SER A 300 -4.48 -13.79 -22.84
N LYS A 301 -4.21 -14.98 -23.41
CA LYS A 301 -5.07 -16.18 -23.34
C LYS A 301 -4.81 -16.98 -22.04
N HIS A 302 -4.83 -16.33 -20.88
CA HIS A 302 -4.47 -16.95 -19.59
C HIS A 302 -5.33 -18.16 -19.21
N GLN A 303 -6.64 -18.15 -19.53
CA GLN A 303 -7.50 -19.31 -19.28
C GLN A 303 -7.05 -20.56 -20.05
N LYS A 304 -6.49 -20.41 -21.26
CA LYS A 304 -5.95 -21.57 -22.00
C LYS A 304 -4.74 -22.18 -21.28
N ILE A 305 -3.90 -21.35 -20.65
CA ILE A 305 -2.76 -21.82 -19.84
C ILE A 305 -3.26 -22.65 -18.66
N VAL A 306 -4.27 -22.12 -17.93
CA VAL A 306 -4.92 -22.84 -16.82
C VAL A 306 -5.48 -24.19 -17.29
N ASP A 307 -6.34 -24.16 -18.33
CA ASP A 307 -6.99 -25.37 -18.85
C ASP A 307 -5.97 -26.44 -19.29
N ALA A 308 -4.85 -26.03 -19.89
CA ALA A 308 -3.81 -26.92 -20.37
C ALA A 308 -2.96 -27.52 -19.25
N LEU A 309 -2.55 -26.71 -18.27
CA LEU A 309 -1.67 -27.15 -17.17
C LEU A 309 -2.43 -27.88 -16.06
N GLU A 310 -3.71 -27.56 -15.81
CA GLU A 310 -4.55 -28.34 -14.89
C GLU A 310 -4.93 -29.72 -15.43
N ALA A 311 -4.90 -29.91 -16.76
CA ALA A 311 -5.10 -31.23 -17.36
C ALA A 311 -3.94 -32.20 -17.09
N ILE A 312 -2.77 -31.70 -16.67
CA ILE A 312 -1.62 -32.48 -16.24
C ILE A 312 -1.75 -32.78 -14.75
N PRO A 313 -1.64 -34.07 -14.32
CA PRO A 313 -1.67 -34.42 -12.90
C PRO A 313 -0.61 -33.64 -12.10
N ALA A 314 -0.94 -33.21 -10.88
CA ALA A 314 -0.05 -32.38 -10.06
C ALA A 314 1.32 -33.06 -9.81
N GLU A 315 1.36 -34.38 -9.70
CA GLU A 315 2.60 -35.13 -9.49
C GLU A 315 3.49 -35.22 -10.75
N GLU A 316 2.96 -34.85 -11.91
CA GLU A 316 3.67 -34.84 -13.19
C GLU A 316 4.11 -33.42 -13.61
N ARG A 317 3.66 -32.37 -12.91
CA ARG A 317 4.06 -30.98 -13.19
C ARG A 317 5.45 -30.70 -12.65
N THR A 318 6.25 -29.97 -13.43
CA THR A 318 7.54 -29.46 -12.98
C THR A 318 7.37 -28.12 -12.26
N PRO A 319 8.34 -27.65 -11.45
CA PRO A 319 8.29 -26.33 -10.84
C PRO A 319 8.00 -25.21 -11.85
N GLU A 320 8.57 -25.27 -13.06
CA GLU A 320 8.30 -24.28 -14.11
C GLU A 320 6.85 -24.30 -14.60
N MET A 321 6.22 -25.48 -14.67
CA MET A 321 4.80 -25.60 -15.02
C MET A 321 3.92 -25.00 -13.92
N ASP A 322 4.22 -25.29 -12.65
CA ASP A 322 3.48 -24.71 -11.52
C ASP A 322 3.65 -23.19 -11.47
N MET A 323 4.86 -22.68 -11.74
CA MET A 323 5.12 -21.24 -11.85
C MET A 323 4.30 -20.58 -12.97
N GLU A 324 4.21 -21.21 -14.14
CA GLU A 324 3.41 -20.71 -15.26
C GLU A 324 1.90 -20.76 -15.00
N LEU A 325 1.44 -21.81 -14.32
CA LEU A 325 0.06 -21.91 -13.85
C LEU A 325 -0.26 -20.83 -12.80
N ALA A 326 0.63 -20.62 -11.83
CA ALA A 326 0.49 -19.56 -10.83
C ALA A 326 0.47 -18.16 -11.48
N ARG A 327 1.30 -17.92 -12.50
CA ARG A 327 1.24 -16.68 -13.29
C ARG A 327 -0.12 -16.51 -13.96
N ALA A 328 -0.66 -17.56 -14.58
CA ALA A 328 -1.97 -17.48 -15.21
C ALA A 328 -3.07 -17.19 -14.18
N TYR A 329 -2.99 -17.78 -12.98
CA TYR A 329 -3.89 -17.47 -11.88
C TYR A 329 -3.78 -16.04 -11.37
N ASN A 330 -2.57 -15.49 -11.23
CA ASN A 330 -2.37 -14.09 -10.87
C ASN A 330 -3.00 -13.13 -11.89
N ASN A 331 -2.89 -13.44 -13.19
CA ASN A 331 -3.49 -12.60 -14.24
C ASN A 331 -5.02 -12.72 -14.32
N LEU A 332 -5.59 -13.86 -13.93
CA LEU A 332 -7.05 -14.07 -13.89
C LEU A 332 -7.68 -13.65 -12.56
N GLY A 333 -6.88 -13.52 -11.50
CA GLY A 333 -7.33 -13.18 -10.16
C GLY A 333 -7.84 -11.74 -10.08
N ASN A 334 -9.15 -11.58 -9.91
CA ASN A 334 -9.74 -10.28 -9.59
C ASN A 334 -9.85 -10.12 -8.05
N PRO A 335 -9.11 -9.19 -7.41
CA PRO A 335 -9.10 -9.00 -5.97
C PRO A 335 -10.47 -8.60 -5.39
N ARG A 336 -11.36 -8.03 -6.21
CA ARG A 336 -12.71 -7.58 -5.81
C ARG A 336 -13.77 -8.69 -5.86
N SER A 337 -13.37 -9.94 -6.14
CA SER A 337 -14.29 -11.08 -6.24
C SER A 337 -13.76 -12.27 -5.47
N GLN A 338 -14.66 -13.03 -4.83
CA GLN A 338 -14.26 -14.21 -4.07
C GLN A 338 -13.61 -15.28 -4.94
N GLU A 339 -14.14 -15.50 -6.15
CA GLU A 339 -13.54 -16.41 -7.13
C GLU A 339 -12.14 -15.95 -7.53
N GLY A 340 -11.92 -14.65 -7.76
CA GLY A 340 -10.60 -14.10 -8.09
C GLY A 340 -9.59 -14.24 -6.95
N ARG A 341 -10.00 -13.95 -5.71
CA ARG A 341 -9.17 -14.19 -4.51
C ARG A 341 -8.83 -15.67 -4.33
N LYS A 342 -9.75 -16.59 -4.64
CA LYS A 342 -9.46 -18.05 -4.68
C LYS A 342 -8.37 -18.39 -5.70
N LEU A 343 -8.34 -17.75 -6.88
CA LEU A 343 -7.27 -17.94 -7.86
C LEU A 343 -5.92 -17.44 -7.33
N LEU A 344 -5.89 -16.28 -6.67
CA LEU A 344 -4.66 -15.75 -6.06
C LEU A 344 -4.11 -16.67 -4.96
N ARG A 345 -4.98 -17.24 -4.11
CA ARG A 345 -4.58 -18.24 -3.11
C ARG A 345 -4.02 -19.51 -3.76
N LYS A 346 -4.66 -20.01 -4.83
CA LYS A 346 -4.13 -21.14 -5.61
C LYS A 346 -2.75 -20.83 -6.20
N ALA A 347 -2.50 -19.60 -6.63
CA ALA A 347 -1.18 -19.20 -7.11
C ALA A 347 -0.13 -19.33 -6.00
N LEU A 348 -0.42 -18.86 -4.78
CA LEU A 348 0.47 -19.03 -3.62
C LEU A 348 0.72 -20.51 -3.29
N GLU A 349 -0.34 -21.33 -3.22
CA GLU A 349 -0.24 -22.77 -2.92
C GLU A 349 0.63 -23.53 -3.94
N LEU A 350 0.63 -23.10 -5.21
CA LEU A 350 1.48 -23.68 -6.24
C LEU A 350 2.94 -23.25 -6.12
N MET A 351 3.21 -22.01 -5.71
CA MET A 351 4.57 -21.45 -5.69
C MET A 351 5.32 -21.76 -4.39
N GLN A 352 4.62 -21.85 -3.26
CA GLN A 352 5.20 -22.02 -1.92
C GLN A 352 6.06 -23.29 -1.76
N PRO A 353 5.68 -24.48 -2.28
CA PRO A 353 6.52 -25.68 -2.20
C PRO A 353 7.87 -25.56 -2.91
N HIS A 354 8.00 -24.60 -3.83
CA HIS A 354 9.19 -24.40 -4.65
C HIS A 354 10.12 -23.31 -4.09
N GLU A 355 9.88 -22.78 -2.88
CA GLU A 355 10.68 -21.72 -2.27
C GLU A 355 12.18 -22.09 -2.14
N GLU A 356 12.51 -23.32 -1.73
CA GLU A 356 13.92 -23.75 -1.60
C GLU A 356 14.67 -23.73 -2.95
N GLU A 357 13.99 -24.02 -4.05
CA GLU A 357 14.59 -24.07 -5.39
C GLU A 357 14.53 -22.71 -6.12
N LEU A 358 13.44 -21.96 -5.95
CA LEU A 358 13.10 -20.78 -6.77
C LEU A 358 13.02 -19.48 -5.97
N GLY A 359 13.10 -19.52 -4.63
CA GLY A 359 12.96 -18.35 -3.75
C GLY A 359 14.02 -17.27 -3.97
N ASP A 360 15.16 -17.60 -4.58
CA ASP A 360 16.20 -16.64 -5.00
C ASP A 360 16.04 -16.14 -6.45
N THR A 361 14.87 -16.35 -7.07
CA THR A 361 14.59 -15.87 -8.43
C THR A 361 13.68 -14.65 -8.42
N TYR A 362 13.91 -13.72 -9.36
CA TYR A 362 13.03 -12.57 -9.58
C TYR A 362 11.58 -13.00 -9.80
N SER A 363 11.37 -13.99 -10.68
CA SER A 363 10.03 -14.42 -11.09
C SER A 363 9.21 -15.01 -9.95
N TRP A 364 9.85 -15.72 -9.02
CA TRP A 364 9.16 -16.27 -7.86
C TRP A 364 8.76 -15.14 -6.90
N ASN A 365 9.72 -14.28 -6.53
CA ASN A 365 9.49 -13.17 -5.62
C ASN A 365 8.43 -12.20 -6.15
N PHE A 366 8.53 -11.77 -7.41
CA PHE A 366 7.54 -10.87 -7.99
C PHE A 366 6.14 -11.48 -8.03
N ARG A 367 6.01 -12.76 -8.40
CA ARG A 367 4.70 -13.43 -8.48
C ARG A 367 4.10 -13.67 -7.09
N MET A 368 4.90 -14.06 -6.10
CA MET A 368 4.49 -14.16 -4.70
C MET A 368 4.03 -12.80 -4.16
N GLY A 369 4.84 -11.76 -4.38
CA GLY A 369 4.51 -10.39 -3.99
C GLY A 369 3.21 -9.91 -4.60
N TYR A 370 2.99 -10.17 -5.89
CA TYR A 370 1.75 -9.85 -6.60
C TYR A 370 0.54 -10.54 -5.98
N SER A 371 0.64 -11.85 -5.70
CA SER A 371 -0.46 -12.58 -5.06
C SER A 371 -0.76 -12.04 -3.67
N TYR A 372 0.25 -11.79 -2.84
CA TYR A 372 0.07 -11.22 -1.50
C TYR A 372 -0.53 -9.80 -1.52
N PHE A 373 -0.06 -8.95 -2.43
CA PHE A 373 -0.54 -7.58 -2.58
C PHE A 373 -2.05 -7.55 -2.84
N TYR A 374 -2.52 -8.33 -3.81
CA TYR A 374 -3.94 -8.40 -4.16
C TYR A 374 -4.79 -9.23 -3.19
N LEU A 375 -4.17 -9.84 -2.17
CA LEU A 375 -4.85 -10.50 -1.06
C LEU A 375 -4.91 -9.63 0.21
N ASP A 376 -4.50 -8.35 0.13
CA ASP A 376 -4.41 -7.41 1.25
C ASP A 376 -3.37 -7.87 2.31
N GLN A 377 -2.24 -8.43 1.85
CA GLN A 377 -1.13 -8.92 2.69
C GLN A 377 0.17 -8.14 2.42
N GLU A 378 0.12 -6.81 2.56
CA GLU A 378 1.18 -5.88 2.16
C GLU A 378 2.52 -6.14 2.86
N GLY A 379 2.51 -6.59 4.12
CA GLY A 379 3.73 -6.95 4.85
C GLY A 379 4.50 -8.10 4.20
N ARG A 380 3.78 -9.14 3.74
CA ARG A 380 4.38 -10.25 2.99
C ARG A 380 4.77 -9.81 1.58
N ALA A 381 3.93 -9.02 0.93
CA ALA A 381 4.17 -8.51 -0.43
C ALA A 381 5.42 -7.62 -0.50
N LEU A 382 5.61 -6.73 0.47
CA LEU A 382 6.76 -5.82 0.56
C LEU A 382 8.08 -6.58 0.51
N ARG A 383 8.25 -7.59 1.37
CA ARG A 383 9.47 -8.42 1.40
C ARG A 383 9.75 -9.09 0.06
N CYS A 384 8.70 -9.59 -0.60
CA CYS A 384 8.80 -10.21 -1.91
C CYS A 384 9.20 -9.19 -2.99
N PHE A 385 8.60 -8.01 -3.02
CA PHE A 385 8.93 -6.98 -4.01
C PHE A 385 10.32 -6.38 -3.79
N GLU A 386 10.73 -6.13 -2.55
CA GLU A 386 12.09 -5.70 -2.22
C GLU A 386 13.12 -6.75 -2.68
N LYS A 387 12.84 -8.05 -2.45
CA LYS A 387 13.69 -9.12 -2.93
C LYS A 387 13.72 -9.21 -4.47
N ALA A 388 12.59 -9.01 -5.13
CA ALA A 388 12.52 -8.95 -6.59
C ALA A 388 13.36 -7.80 -7.13
N LEU A 389 13.25 -6.60 -6.55
CA LEU A 389 14.02 -5.41 -6.92
C LEU A 389 15.52 -5.62 -6.72
N GLU A 390 15.93 -6.25 -5.61
CA GLU A 390 17.33 -6.61 -5.34
C GLU A 390 17.91 -7.53 -6.42
N LEU A 391 17.14 -8.55 -6.83
CA LEU A 391 17.56 -9.56 -7.80
C LEU A 391 17.56 -9.02 -9.24
N HIS A 392 16.68 -8.08 -9.57
CA HIS A 392 16.62 -7.45 -10.87
C HIS A 392 16.08 -6.01 -10.78
N PRO A 393 16.91 -4.98 -10.95
CA PRO A 393 16.50 -3.58 -10.83
C PRO A 393 15.71 -3.06 -12.06
N GLY A 394 14.93 -3.92 -12.73
CA GLY A 394 13.99 -3.50 -13.79
C GLY A 394 14.55 -3.02 -15.14
N ASP A 395 15.80 -3.33 -15.48
CA ASP A 395 16.44 -2.94 -16.77
C ASP A 395 16.12 -3.87 -17.98
N ASP A 396 15.36 -4.96 -17.78
CA ASP A 396 15.04 -5.92 -18.85
C ASP A 396 13.66 -5.59 -19.43
N PRO A 397 13.54 -5.28 -20.74
CA PRO A 397 12.26 -4.97 -21.39
C PRO A 397 11.19 -6.08 -21.31
N LYS A 398 11.55 -7.29 -20.87
CA LYS A 398 10.62 -8.42 -20.68
C LYS A 398 10.09 -8.53 -19.26
N LEU A 399 10.62 -7.75 -18.32
CA LEU A 399 10.22 -7.72 -16.91
C LEU A 399 9.58 -6.36 -16.60
N ASN A 400 9.09 -6.22 -15.37
CA ASN A 400 8.62 -4.94 -14.85
C ASN A 400 9.79 -3.97 -14.75
N THR A 401 9.51 -2.68 -14.95
CA THR A 401 10.50 -1.62 -14.79
C THR A 401 10.85 -1.43 -13.32
N GLN A 402 11.95 -0.73 -13.03
CA GLN A 402 12.32 -0.41 -11.64
C GLN A 402 11.20 0.36 -10.94
N GLN A 403 10.65 1.35 -11.65
CA GLN A 403 9.57 2.21 -11.19
C GLN A 403 8.32 1.40 -10.87
N ASP A 404 7.90 0.46 -11.73
CA ASP A 404 6.72 -0.39 -11.47
C ASP A 404 6.82 -1.11 -10.11
N ILE A 405 8.02 -1.62 -9.78
CA ILE A 405 8.25 -2.35 -8.53
C ILE A 405 8.33 -1.38 -7.34
N GLU A 406 8.95 -0.22 -7.52
CA GLU A 406 9.03 0.82 -6.48
C GLU A 406 7.66 1.37 -6.11
N GLU A 407 6.75 1.54 -7.08
CA GLU A 407 5.36 1.95 -6.83
C GLU A 407 4.58 0.89 -6.03
N LEU A 408 4.79 -0.40 -6.32
CA LEU A 408 4.22 -1.51 -5.54
C LEU A 408 4.78 -1.52 -4.11
N ILE A 409 6.08 -1.27 -3.94
CA ILE A 409 6.73 -1.16 -2.63
C ILE A 409 6.15 0.01 -1.82
N ASP A 410 6.01 1.20 -2.43
CA ASP A 410 5.43 2.38 -1.77
C ASP A 410 3.96 2.13 -1.38
N SER A 411 3.20 1.50 -2.27
CA SER A 411 1.82 1.07 -1.99
C SER A 411 1.76 0.10 -0.81
N CYS A 412 2.68 -0.87 -0.73
CA CYS A 412 2.78 -1.77 0.41
C CYS A 412 3.09 -1.01 1.71
N LYS A 413 4.05 -0.07 1.68
CA LYS A 413 4.40 0.74 2.86
C LYS A 413 3.23 1.59 3.35
N LYS A 414 2.45 2.16 2.43
CA LYS A 414 1.19 2.88 2.75
C LYS A 414 0.15 1.95 3.36
N GLY A 415 -0.08 0.77 2.78
CA GLY A 415 -1.02 -0.23 3.30
C GLY A 415 -0.60 -0.81 4.66
N ILE A 416 0.70 -0.93 4.92
CA ILE A 416 1.24 -1.32 6.24
C ILE A 416 0.95 -0.25 7.30
N SER A 417 1.06 1.03 6.93
CA SER A 417 0.86 2.17 7.83
C SER A 417 -0.63 2.42 8.11
N LEU A 418 -1.46 2.29 7.08
CA LEU A 418 -2.91 2.39 7.15
C LEU A 418 -3.53 1.12 6.53
N PRO A 419 -3.67 0.03 7.30
CA PRO A 419 -4.24 -1.22 6.81
C PRO A 419 -5.66 -1.04 6.28
N GLN A 420 -5.88 -1.50 5.06
CA GLN A 420 -7.18 -1.52 4.40
C GLN A 420 -7.42 -2.91 3.85
N PHE A 421 -8.56 -3.50 4.22
CA PHE A 421 -8.93 -4.82 3.76
C PHE A 421 -10.13 -4.72 2.84
N SER A 422 -10.15 -5.56 1.80
CA SER A 422 -11.34 -5.71 0.96
C SER A 422 -12.55 -6.16 1.79
N GLU A 423 -12.30 -7.06 2.74
CA GLU A 423 -13.22 -7.48 3.81
C GLU A 423 -12.41 -7.62 5.11
N CYS A 424 -12.84 -6.93 6.17
CA CYS A 424 -12.20 -7.03 7.48
C CYS A 424 -12.63 -8.30 8.23
N PHE A 425 -11.89 -8.67 9.29
CA PHE A 425 -12.14 -9.91 10.04
C PHE A 425 -13.57 -9.99 10.60
N ARG A 426 -14.15 -8.84 11.00
CA ARG A 426 -15.56 -8.75 11.43
C ARG A 426 -16.52 -9.18 10.32
N GLU A 427 -16.39 -8.59 9.13
CA GLU A 427 -17.25 -8.88 7.98
C GLU A 427 -17.13 -10.35 7.57
N ARG A 428 -15.89 -10.86 7.47
CA ARG A 428 -15.62 -12.28 7.17
C ARG A 428 -16.27 -13.22 8.20
N THR A 429 -16.19 -12.88 9.48
CA THR A 429 -16.79 -13.65 10.57
C THR A 429 -18.32 -13.70 10.43
N ASP A 430 -18.96 -12.56 10.19
CA ASP A 430 -20.42 -12.48 10.04
C ASP A 430 -20.89 -13.30 8.82
N ASP A 431 -20.27 -13.11 7.66
CA ASP A 431 -20.60 -13.81 6.41
C ASP A 431 -20.40 -15.33 6.53
N TRP A 432 -19.34 -15.74 7.24
CA TRP A 432 -19.08 -17.15 7.49
C TRP A 432 -20.13 -17.78 8.38
N TRP A 433 -20.55 -17.11 9.46
CA TRP A 433 -21.58 -17.65 10.35
C TRP A 433 -22.95 -17.77 9.68
N GLU A 434 -23.29 -16.83 8.78
CA GLU A 434 -24.46 -16.96 7.92
C GLU A 434 -24.35 -18.21 7.03
N THR A 435 -23.21 -18.36 6.34
CA THR A 435 -22.92 -19.50 5.46
C THR A 435 -22.95 -20.84 6.21
N PHE A 436 -22.33 -20.90 7.39
CA PHE A 436 -22.28 -22.10 8.22
C PHE A 436 -23.68 -22.48 8.71
N ALA A 437 -24.50 -21.51 9.14
CA ALA A 437 -25.86 -21.77 9.58
C ALA A 437 -26.73 -22.39 8.46
N GLU A 438 -26.46 -22.09 7.20
CA GLU A 438 -27.16 -22.69 6.06
C GLU A 438 -26.75 -24.15 5.80
N MET A 439 -25.47 -24.49 5.98
CA MET A 439 -24.93 -25.84 5.69
C MET A 439 -24.86 -26.79 6.90
N GLU A 440 -24.92 -26.28 8.13
CA GLU A 440 -24.65 -27.05 9.35
C GLU A 440 -25.49 -28.34 9.45
N SER A 441 -26.75 -28.27 9.00
CA SER A 441 -27.68 -29.39 9.08
C SER A 441 -27.31 -30.55 8.14
N GLU A 442 -26.73 -30.24 6.98
CA GLU A 442 -26.22 -31.21 6.02
C GLU A 442 -24.93 -31.86 6.55
N LEU A 443 -24.02 -31.04 7.11
CA LEU A 443 -22.80 -31.52 7.76
C LEU A 443 -23.11 -32.49 8.92
N ARG A 444 -24.06 -32.15 9.79
CA ARG A 444 -24.49 -33.05 10.87
C ARG A 444 -25.05 -34.36 10.32
N GLN A 445 -25.86 -34.29 9.27
CA GLN A 445 -26.41 -35.50 8.66
C GLN A 445 -25.31 -36.39 8.08
N MET A 446 -24.33 -35.81 7.39
CA MET A 446 -23.17 -36.54 6.88
C MET A 446 -22.37 -37.20 8.02
N MET A 447 -22.11 -36.48 9.11
CA MET A 447 -21.43 -37.02 10.29
C MET A 447 -22.20 -38.19 10.95
N ASP A 448 -23.54 -38.09 11.02
CA ASP A 448 -24.40 -39.12 11.61
C ASP A 448 -24.51 -40.39 10.74
N ASP A 449 -24.45 -40.21 9.42
CA ASP A 449 -24.54 -41.28 8.42
C ASP A 449 -23.19 -42.00 8.21
N ASP A 450 -22.05 -41.34 8.51
CA ASP A 450 -20.69 -41.87 8.34
C ASP A 450 -20.26 -42.92 9.39
N LYS A 451 -21.05 -43.99 9.51
CA LYS A 451 -20.87 -45.04 10.52
C LYS A 451 -19.66 -45.94 10.28
N ASP A 452 -19.08 -45.89 9.09
CA ASP A 452 -17.89 -46.63 8.70
C ASP A 452 -16.63 -45.75 8.55
N HIS A 453 -16.73 -44.45 8.88
CA HIS A 453 -15.63 -43.48 8.83
C HIS A 453 -15.02 -43.34 7.42
N THR A 454 -15.86 -43.38 6.39
CA THR A 454 -15.44 -43.28 4.98
C THR A 454 -15.56 -41.87 4.41
N HIS A 455 -16.35 -40.99 5.04
CA HIS A 455 -16.58 -39.60 4.60
C HIS A 455 -15.77 -38.57 5.40
N GLY A 456 -14.95 -39.00 6.37
CA GLY A 456 -14.16 -38.09 7.22
C GLY A 456 -13.29 -37.10 6.45
N ALA A 457 -12.60 -37.55 5.39
CA ALA A 457 -11.76 -36.65 4.58
C ALA A 457 -12.57 -35.61 3.80
N GLU A 458 -13.76 -35.99 3.32
CA GLU A 458 -14.68 -35.08 2.62
C GLU A 458 -15.22 -34.01 3.57
N LEU A 459 -15.62 -34.41 4.79
CA LEU A 459 -16.07 -33.49 5.84
C LEU A 459 -14.98 -32.48 6.24
N VAL A 460 -13.76 -32.96 6.46
CA VAL A 460 -12.62 -32.11 6.81
C VAL A 460 -12.30 -31.14 5.66
N ALA A 461 -12.27 -31.61 4.41
CA ALA A 461 -12.01 -30.76 3.26
C ALA A 461 -13.07 -29.66 3.10
N GLN A 462 -14.35 -30.00 3.23
CA GLN A 462 -15.45 -29.03 3.15
C GLN A 462 -15.38 -27.98 4.26
N MET A 463 -15.11 -28.41 5.50
CA MET A 463 -14.97 -27.48 6.63
C MET A 463 -13.72 -26.59 6.48
N GLN A 464 -12.59 -27.15 6.03
CA GLN A 464 -11.37 -26.40 5.79
C GLN A 464 -11.58 -25.33 4.70
N GLU A 465 -12.18 -25.68 3.55
CA GLU A 465 -12.46 -24.70 2.49
C GLU A 465 -13.33 -23.55 3.02
N THR A 466 -14.32 -23.87 3.85
CA THR A 466 -15.22 -22.85 4.41
C THR A 466 -14.50 -21.99 5.44
N LEU A 467 -13.74 -22.56 6.37
CA LEU A 467 -12.97 -21.81 7.37
C LEU A 467 -11.88 -20.93 6.74
N ASN A 468 -11.31 -21.34 5.60
CA ASN A 468 -10.32 -20.57 4.84
C ASN A 468 -10.89 -19.29 4.18
N LEU A 469 -12.20 -19.08 4.26
CA LEU A 469 -12.83 -17.80 3.90
C LEU A 469 -12.57 -16.72 4.97
N VAL A 470 -12.31 -17.12 6.21
CA VAL A 470 -12.07 -16.23 7.36
C VAL A 470 -10.61 -16.21 7.75
N PHE A 471 -10.01 -17.40 7.90
CA PHE A 471 -8.64 -17.58 8.37
C PHE A 471 -7.72 -17.97 7.21
N ASP A 472 -6.57 -17.32 7.08
CA ASP A 472 -5.50 -17.71 6.15
C ASP A 472 -4.99 -19.11 6.48
N GLU A 473 -4.77 -19.36 7.78
CA GLU A 473 -4.41 -20.65 8.33
C GLU A 473 -5.25 -20.94 9.59
N ILE A 474 -5.81 -22.15 9.64
CA ILE A 474 -6.56 -22.64 10.80
C ILE A 474 -6.54 -24.16 10.88
N SER A 475 -6.26 -24.63 12.08
CA SER A 475 -6.39 -26.03 12.47
C SER A 475 -7.68 -26.23 13.27
N PHE A 476 -8.36 -27.35 13.05
CA PHE A 476 -9.61 -27.67 13.76
C PHE A 476 -9.83 -29.18 13.92
N GLU A 477 -10.69 -29.53 14.86
CA GLU A 477 -11.18 -30.89 15.06
C GLU A 477 -12.71 -30.92 15.00
N MET A 478 -13.28 -31.97 14.40
CA MET A 478 -14.72 -32.19 14.36
C MET A 478 -15.08 -33.49 15.08
N GLY A 479 -16.19 -33.48 15.80
CA GLY A 479 -16.59 -34.64 16.60
C GLY A 479 -18.05 -34.67 17.02
N PHE A 480 -18.41 -35.69 17.79
CA PHE A 480 -19.71 -35.81 18.44
C PHE A 480 -19.52 -36.39 19.84
N ASN A 481 -19.89 -35.63 20.87
CA ASN A 481 -19.65 -36.02 22.27
C ASN A 481 -20.74 -36.93 22.87
N GLY A 482 -21.74 -37.32 22.06
CA GLY A 482 -22.89 -38.09 22.51
C GLY A 482 -24.18 -37.28 22.70
N GLU A 483 -24.08 -35.96 22.75
CA GLU A 483 -25.22 -35.03 22.87
C GLU A 483 -25.27 -34.02 21.72
N LYS A 484 -24.14 -33.39 21.39
CA LYS A 484 -24.00 -32.39 20.32
C LYS A 484 -22.79 -32.68 19.44
N HIS A 485 -22.85 -32.18 18.21
CA HIS A 485 -21.71 -32.11 17.30
C HIS A 485 -20.72 -31.07 17.82
N GLU A 486 -19.44 -31.25 17.56
CA GLU A 486 -18.37 -30.40 18.07
C GLU A 486 -17.50 -29.90 16.93
N LEU A 487 -17.21 -28.60 16.96
CA LEU A 487 -16.15 -27.98 16.17
C LEU A 487 -15.18 -27.34 17.18
N ILE A 488 -13.95 -27.83 17.20
CA ILE A 488 -12.90 -27.37 18.10
C ILE A 488 -11.86 -26.64 17.27
N LEU A 489 -11.74 -25.32 17.44
CA LEU A 489 -10.73 -24.49 16.79
C LEU A 489 -9.48 -24.44 17.68
N THR A 490 -8.31 -24.71 17.12
CA THR A 490 -7.05 -24.75 17.89
C THR A 490 -6.20 -23.52 17.59
N PRO A 491 -5.79 -22.73 18.60
CA PRO A 491 -4.80 -21.67 18.43
C PRO A 491 -3.38 -22.21 18.19
N GLU A 492 -3.13 -23.51 18.36
CA GLU A 492 -1.81 -24.15 18.21
C GLU A 492 -0.74 -23.49 19.08
N GLY A 493 -1.11 -23.16 20.31
CA GLY A 493 -0.25 -22.44 21.25
C GLY A 493 -0.05 -20.95 20.94
N ASN A 494 -0.61 -20.42 19.85
CA ASN A 494 -0.49 -19.01 19.47
C ASN A 494 -1.51 -18.14 20.23
N LYS A 495 -1.00 -17.30 21.15
CA LYS A 495 -1.83 -16.40 21.95
C LYS A 495 -2.50 -15.29 21.13
N VAL A 496 -1.88 -14.82 20.04
CA VAL A 496 -2.48 -13.80 19.16
C VAL A 496 -3.66 -14.39 18.42
N LYS A 497 -3.49 -15.58 17.81
CA LYS A 497 -4.57 -16.34 17.15
C LYS A 497 -5.73 -16.63 18.08
N LEU A 498 -5.45 -16.86 19.37
CA LEU A 498 -6.50 -17.09 20.36
C LEU A 498 -7.48 -15.91 20.50
N PHE A 499 -7.04 -14.65 20.30
CA PHE A 499 -7.97 -13.51 20.30
C PHE A 499 -8.96 -13.61 19.12
N GLU A 500 -8.48 -13.92 17.92
CA GLU A 500 -9.32 -14.10 16.72
C GLU A 500 -10.33 -15.22 16.93
N LEU A 501 -9.90 -16.37 17.47
CA LEU A 501 -10.78 -17.51 17.72
C LEU A 501 -11.87 -17.22 18.77
N ILE A 502 -11.55 -16.45 19.81
CA ILE A 502 -12.55 -16.04 20.81
C ILE A 502 -13.54 -15.05 20.20
N TYR A 503 -13.07 -14.08 19.42
CA TYR A 503 -13.95 -13.15 18.72
C TYR A 503 -14.90 -13.93 17.80
N PHE A 504 -14.36 -14.82 16.97
CA PHE A 504 -15.12 -15.66 16.06
C PHE A 504 -16.17 -16.51 16.80
N LEU A 505 -15.79 -17.14 17.92
CA LEU A 505 -16.70 -17.92 18.77
C LEU A 505 -17.87 -17.08 19.32
N LYS A 506 -17.61 -15.83 19.75
CA LYS A 506 -18.63 -14.94 20.33
C LYS A 506 -19.75 -14.60 19.34
N HIS A 507 -19.48 -14.70 18.05
CA HIS A 507 -20.43 -14.41 16.97
C HIS A 507 -21.24 -15.64 16.52
N ALA A 508 -21.01 -16.82 17.11
CA ALA A 508 -21.76 -18.03 16.79
C ALA A 508 -23.28 -17.84 16.99
N PRO A 509 -24.12 -18.05 15.94
CA PRO A 509 -25.56 -17.90 16.04
C PRO A 509 -26.17 -18.85 17.07
N LYS A 510 -27.22 -18.40 17.77
CA LYS A 510 -27.89 -19.20 18.82
C LYS A 510 -28.46 -20.49 18.25
N GLU A 511 -28.96 -20.44 17.02
CA GLU A 511 -29.53 -21.56 16.28
C GLU A 511 -28.47 -22.65 16.04
N VAL A 512 -27.25 -22.27 15.67
CA VAL A 512 -26.13 -23.19 15.51
C VAL A 512 -25.76 -23.83 16.85
N LEU A 513 -25.69 -23.01 17.92
CA LEU A 513 -25.38 -23.47 19.27
C LEU A 513 -26.44 -24.41 19.87
N GLU A 514 -27.64 -24.54 19.29
CA GLU A 514 -28.60 -25.57 19.70
C GLU A 514 -28.12 -26.99 19.33
N HIS A 515 -27.30 -27.11 18.27
CA HIS A 515 -26.86 -28.38 17.70
C HIS A 515 -25.35 -28.62 17.83
N TRP A 516 -24.56 -27.55 17.86
CA TRP A 516 -23.10 -27.60 17.93
C TRP A 516 -22.55 -27.05 19.24
N ASN A 517 -21.46 -27.66 19.70
CA ASN A 517 -20.51 -27.04 20.61
C ASN A 517 -19.37 -26.47 19.77
N ILE A 518 -19.24 -25.16 19.75
CA ILE A 518 -18.09 -24.48 19.16
C ILE A 518 -17.14 -24.20 20.32
N LEU A 519 -15.93 -24.77 20.25
CA LEU A 519 -14.96 -24.74 21.34
C LEU A 519 -13.64 -24.18 20.81
N VAL A 520 -12.91 -23.48 21.66
CA VAL A 520 -11.58 -22.94 21.36
C VAL A 520 -10.56 -23.58 22.29
N GLY A 521 -9.51 -24.14 21.68
CA GLY A 521 -8.51 -24.96 22.35
C GLY A 521 -8.92 -26.42 22.46
N ARG A 522 -7.98 -27.35 22.22
CA ARG A 522 -8.21 -28.79 22.39
C ARG A 522 -8.68 -29.12 23.80
N GLN A 523 -9.72 -29.96 23.87
CA GLN A 523 -10.36 -30.35 25.12
C GLN A 523 -9.70 -31.59 25.74
N THR A 524 -9.77 -31.71 27.07
CA THR A 524 -9.21 -32.87 27.77
C THR A 524 -10.01 -34.13 27.46
N LEU A 525 -9.33 -35.22 27.10
CA LEU A 525 -9.96 -36.51 26.85
C LEU A 525 -9.31 -37.63 27.66
N GLN A 526 -10.12 -38.34 28.48
CA GLN A 526 -9.61 -39.39 29.36
C GLN A 526 -9.30 -40.70 28.60
N ASN A 527 -8.12 -41.28 28.85
CA ASN A 527 -7.65 -42.55 28.29
C ASN A 527 -7.48 -42.57 26.75
N ILE A 528 -7.09 -41.44 26.16
CA ILE A 528 -6.82 -41.35 24.72
C ILE A 528 -5.40 -41.80 24.37
N GLY A 529 -5.32 -42.47 23.22
CA GLY A 529 -4.07 -42.60 22.48
C GLY A 529 -4.19 -41.93 21.12
N LEU A 530 -3.18 -41.16 20.75
CA LEU A 530 -3.01 -40.59 19.42
C LEU A 530 -2.74 -41.72 18.43
N ARG A 531 -3.61 -41.86 17.43
CA ARG A 531 -3.49 -42.85 16.36
C ARG A 531 -3.31 -42.16 15.03
N THR A 532 -2.30 -42.55 14.29
CA THR A 532 -2.04 -42.03 12.94
C THR A 532 -2.41 -43.06 11.89
N GLU A 533 -2.69 -42.62 10.66
CA GLU A 533 -3.08 -43.50 9.54
C GLU A 533 -1.98 -44.50 9.16
N ASP A 534 -0.72 -44.12 9.31
CA ASP A 534 0.46 -44.97 9.11
C ASP A 534 0.73 -45.96 10.27
N GLY A 535 -0.20 -46.05 11.23
CA GLY A 535 -0.27 -47.13 12.21
C GLY A 535 0.42 -46.85 13.55
N TRP A 536 0.83 -45.61 13.83
CA TRP A 536 1.34 -45.25 15.15
C TRP A 536 0.20 -45.17 16.15
N ASN A 537 0.47 -45.61 17.39
CA ASN A 537 -0.49 -45.58 18.48
C ASN A 537 0.25 -45.38 19.80
N ILE A 538 0.18 -44.15 20.31
CA ILE A 538 0.82 -43.71 21.55
C ILE A 538 -0.24 -43.15 22.49
N SER A 539 -0.02 -43.25 23.79
CA SER A 539 -0.89 -42.67 24.82
C SER A 539 -0.06 -41.97 25.88
N GLY A 540 -0.69 -41.19 26.77
CA GLY A 540 0.02 -40.53 27.87
C GLY A 540 0.76 -41.50 28.80
N ASP A 541 0.41 -42.79 28.80
CA ASP A 541 1.11 -43.84 29.56
C ASP A 541 2.39 -44.37 28.87
N ASP A 542 2.55 -44.08 27.58
CA ASP A 542 3.72 -44.47 26.79
C ASP A 542 4.83 -43.41 26.80
N VAL A 543 4.56 -42.23 27.37
CA VAL A 543 5.46 -41.08 27.36
C VAL A 543 5.93 -40.78 28.77
N GLN A 544 7.24 -40.79 28.97
CA GLN A 544 7.88 -40.35 30.20
C GLN A 544 8.18 -38.85 30.09
N ILE A 545 7.86 -38.10 31.13
CA ILE A 545 8.13 -36.67 31.19
C ILE A 545 8.92 -36.29 32.44
N TRP A 546 9.71 -35.24 32.31
CA TRP A 546 10.37 -34.52 33.41
C TRP A 546 9.84 -33.10 33.40
N LEU A 547 9.25 -32.69 34.52
CA LEU A 547 8.67 -31.37 34.72
C LEU A 547 9.64 -30.52 35.54
N GLU A 548 10.15 -29.45 34.95
CA GLU A 548 11.05 -28.49 35.57
C GLU A 548 10.34 -27.15 35.76
N GLU A 549 10.46 -26.55 36.94
CA GLU A 549 9.82 -25.26 37.27
C GLU A 549 10.74 -24.12 36.81
N GLN A 550 10.25 -23.25 35.92
CA GLN A 550 11.01 -22.13 35.34
C GLN A 550 10.68 -20.80 36.03
N GLY A 551 9.49 -20.70 36.63
CA GLY A 551 9.01 -19.50 37.31
C GLY A 551 7.77 -19.78 38.17
N GLU A 552 7.10 -18.72 38.63
CA GLU A 552 5.88 -18.87 39.41
C GLU A 552 4.74 -19.40 38.52
N ASN A 553 4.35 -20.66 38.77
CA ASN A 553 3.34 -21.37 37.98
C ASN A 553 3.72 -21.51 36.49
N SER A 554 5.00 -21.72 36.18
CA SER A 554 5.47 -21.94 34.81
C SER A 554 6.47 -23.11 34.78
N PHE A 555 6.36 -23.96 33.76
CA PHE A 555 7.07 -25.23 33.69
C PHE A 555 7.63 -25.51 32.31
N ALA A 556 8.78 -26.19 32.27
CA ALA A 556 9.35 -26.83 31.09
C ALA A 556 9.08 -28.33 31.15
N ILE A 557 8.71 -28.93 30.02
CA ILE A 557 8.56 -30.37 29.87
C ILE A 557 9.68 -30.90 28.99
N SER A 558 10.40 -31.91 29.46
CA SER A 558 11.17 -32.80 28.58
C SER A 558 10.44 -34.13 28.46
N ALA A 559 10.20 -34.61 27.25
CA ALA A 559 9.43 -35.81 26.96
C ALA A 559 10.29 -36.87 26.25
N TYR A 560 10.16 -38.13 26.68
CA TYR A 560 10.78 -39.30 26.06
C TYR A 560 9.72 -40.35 25.77
N CYS A 561 9.66 -40.82 24.51
CA CYS A 561 8.78 -41.91 24.10
C CYS A 561 9.56 -42.98 23.34
N GLU A 562 9.78 -44.13 23.97
CA GLU A 562 10.53 -45.25 23.37
C GLU A 562 9.89 -45.73 22.06
N LYS A 563 8.55 -45.69 21.95
CA LYS A 563 7.83 -46.07 20.74
C LYS A 563 8.22 -45.21 19.55
N LEU A 564 8.41 -43.90 19.74
CA LEU A 564 8.63 -42.94 18.65
C LEU A 564 10.10 -42.80 18.24
N LEU A 565 11.04 -43.44 18.94
CA LEU A 565 12.47 -43.35 18.62
C LEU A 565 12.85 -43.64 17.15
N PRO A 566 12.23 -44.63 16.47
CA PRO A 566 12.51 -44.83 15.05
C PRO A 566 12.13 -43.61 14.21
N MET A 567 10.98 -42.99 14.49
CA MET A 567 10.50 -41.81 13.78
C MET A 567 11.29 -40.55 14.15
N LEU A 568 11.73 -40.41 15.41
CA LEU A 568 12.46 -39.23 15.87
C LEU A 568 13.73 -38.97 15.02
N ARG A 569 14.37 -40.03 14.53
CA ARG A 569 15.55 -39.94 13.67
C ARG A 569 15.26 -39.63 12.21
N GLU A 570 14.02 -39.84 11.77
CA GLU A 570 13.59 -39.66 10.38
C GLU A 570 12.81 -38.35 10.19
N ALA A 571 12.03 -37.94 11.19
CA ALA A 571 11.13 -36.79 11.15
C ALA A 571 10.91 -36.23 12.58
N GLU A 572 11.90 -35.52 13.11
CA GLU A 572 11.88 -34.95 14.47
C GLU A 572 10.67 -34.05 14.70
N GLY A 573 10.38 -33.13 13.78
CA GLY A 573 9.24 -32.21 13.88
C GLY A 573 7.89 -32.93 13.99
N ARG A 574 7.73 -34.08 13.30
CA ARG A 574 6.52 -34.90 13.39
C ARG A 574 6.38 -35.53 14.78
N VAL A 575 7.46 -36.02 15.37
CA VAL A 575 7.44 -36.56 16.74
C VAL A 575 7.14 -35.47 17.75
N TRP A 576 7.74 -34.29 17.59
CA TRP A 576 7.46 -33.13 18.43
C TRP A 576 5.97 -32.78 18.38
N TRP A 577 5.39 -32.62 17.18
CA TRP A 577 3.96 -32.35 16.98
C TRP A 577 3.06 -33.41 17.61
N MET A 578 3.39 -34.70 17.45
CA MET A 578 2.61 -35.79 18.04
C MET A 578 2.60 -35.72 19.58
N LEU A 579 3.74 -35.39 20.20
CA LEU A 579 3.87 -35.33 21.66
C LEU A 579 3.25 -34.06 22.25
N THR A 580 3.35 -32.92 21.58
CA THR A 580 2.70 -31.68 22.00
C THR A 580 1.19 -31.77 21.85
N THR A 581 0.70 -32.30 20.72
CA THR A 581 -0.74 -32.58 20.52
C THR A 581 -1.29 -33.54 21.57
N LEU A 582 -0.54 -34.60 21.91
CA LEU A 582 -0.93 -35.51 22.99
C LEU A 582 -0.94 -34.80 24.36
N THR A 583 -0.02 -33.87 24.58
CA THR A 583 0.00 -33.04 25.81
C THR A 583 -1.24 -32.15 25.88
N ASP A 584 -1.64 -31.51 24.78
CA ASP A 584 -2.89 -30.74 24.69
C ASP A 584 -4.11 -31.61 24.99
N GLN A 585 -4.17 -32.83 24.47
CA GLN A 585 -5.30 -33.75 24.72
C GLN A 585 -5.35 -34.24 26.17
N VAL A 586 -4.19 -34.33 26.84
CA VAL A 586 -4.09 -34.74 28.25
C VAL A 586 -4.40 -33.58 29.19
N LEU A 587 -3.89 -32.38 28.90
CA LEU A 587 -3.92 -31.22 29.79
C LEU A 587 -5.06 -30.24 29.47
N GLY A 588 -5.49 -30.18 28.22
CA GLY A 588 -6.27 -29.10 27.62
C GLY A 588 -5.32 -28.02 27.08
N GLU A 589 -5.52 -27.58 25.84
CA GLU A 589 -4.60 -26.64 25.17
C GLU A 589 -4.48 -25.30 25.91
N ILE A 590 -5.59 -24.75 26.40
CA ILE A 590 -5.57 -23.49 27.18
C ILE A 590 -4.74 -23.64 28.49
N SER A 591 -4.81 -24.81 29.12
CA SER A 591 -4.00 -25.11 30.30
C SER A 591 -2.53 -25.38 29.94
N HIS A 592 -2.27 -25.96 28.76
CA HIS A 592 -0.93 -26.09 28.20
C HIS A 592 -0.31 -24.71 28.00
N MET A 593 -0.94 -23.84 27.22
CA MET A 593 -0.52 -22.46 26.95
C MET A 593 -0.31 -21.61 28.21
N ARG A 594 -0.99 -21.96 29.30
CA ARG A 594 -0.91 -21.22 30.57
C ARG A 594 0.28 -21.61 31.43
N TYR A 595 0.67 -22.88 31.40
CA TYR A 595 1.56 -23.44 32.42
C TYR A 595 2.84 -24.03 31.84
N ILE A 596 2.87 -24.39 30.55
CA ILE A 596 4.04 -25.00 29.93
C ILE A 596 4.67 -24.01 28.96
N ASP A 597 5.89 -23.57 29.26
CA ASP A 597 6.61 -22.55 28.47
C ASP A 597 7.53 -23.19 27.43
N SER A 598 7.99 -24.41 27.66
CA SER A 598 8.89 -25.11 26.73
C SER A 598 8.67 -26.62 26.71
N PHE A 599 8.93 -27.21 25.54
CA PHE A 599 8.73 -28.63 25.29
C PHE A 599 9.89 -29.23 24.50
N ASP A 600 10.69 -30.07 25.17
CA ASP A 600 11.83 -30.77 24.58
C ASP A 600 11.51 -32.24 24.33
N VAL A 601 11.90 -32.76 23.17
CA VAL A 601 11.84 -34.20 22.88
C VAL A 601 13.22 -34.82 23.05
N LEU A 602 13.31 -35.90 23.84
CA LEU A 602 14.57 -36.54 24.20
C LEU A 602 14.80 -37.83 23.42
N GLU A 603 16.03 -38.06 22.96
CA GLU A 603 16.48 -39.35 22.41
C GLU A 603 16.73 -40.42 23.47
N GLU A 604 17.15 -39.99 24.67
CA GLU A 604 17.44 -40.87 25.81
C GLU A 604 16.77 -40.32 27.08
N PRO A 605 16.27 -41.19 27.97
CA PRO A 605 15.65 -40.75 29.22
C PRO A 605 16.69 -40.11 30.16
N LYS A 606 16.27 -39.08 30.91
CA LYS A 606 17.12 -38.47 31.95
C LYS A 606 17.32 -39.43 33.14
N ALA A 607 18.38 -39.21 33.92
CA ALA A 607 18.71 -40.04 35.08
C ALA A 607 17.81 -39.77 36.29
N GLU A 608 17.23 -38.58 36.36
CA GLU A 608 16.25 -38.16 37.36
C GLU A 608 14.94 -38.97 37.24
N PRO A 609 14.16 -39.12 38.32
CA PRO A 609 12.86 -39.77 38.26
C PRO A 609 11.91 -39.07 37.29
N SER A 610 11.37 -39.84 36.34
CA SER A 610 10.29 -39.39 35.45
C SER A 610 8.91 -39.63 36.06
N MET A 611 7.91 -38.99 35.48
CA MET A 611 6.50 -39.35 35.63
C MET A 611 5.90 -39.66 34.25
N LEU A 612 4.71 -40.27 34.21
CA LEU A 612 4.01 -40.47 32.93
C LEU A 612 3.27 -39.19 32.54
N MET A 613 3.18 -38.91 31.24
CA MET A 613 2.44 -37.75 30.73
C MET A 613 0.98 -37.77 31.17
N SER A 614 0.35 -38.96 31.24
CA SER A 614 -1.01 -39.13 31.77
C SER A 614 -1.21 -38.64 33.20
N GLN A 615 -0.13 -38.52 33.98
CA GLN A 615 -0.14 -38.04 35.37
C GLN A 615 0.07 -36.52 35.47
N LEU A 616 0.38 -35.84 34.36
CA LEU A 616 0.66 -34.40 34.32
C LEU A 616 -0.46 -33.56 34.93
N PRO A 617 -1.75 -33.77 34.59
CA PRO A 617 -2.83 -32.93 35.12
C PRO A 617 -2.94 -33.03 36.65
N ASP A 618 -2.83 -34.24 37.20
CA ASP A 618 -2.89 -34.46 38.65
C ASP A 618 -1.69 -33.82 39.35
N ALA A 619 -0.49 -33.93 38.77
CA ALA A 619 0.71 -33.32 39.32
C ALA A 619 0.64 -31.77 39.34
N LEU A 620 0.04 -31.15 38.33
CA LEU A 620 -0.19 -29.69 38.32
C LEU A 620 -1.26 -29.29 39.35
N LYS A 621 -2.35 -30.04 39.47
CA LYS A 621 -3.39 -29.81 40.50
C LYS A 621 -2.87 -29.96 41.93
N GLU A 622 -1.99 -30.94 42.17
CA GLU A 622 -1.35 -31.14 43.49
C GLU A 622 -0.45 -29.95 43.89
N ARG A 623 0.04 -29.19 42.91
CA ARG A 623 0.76 -27.93 43.13
C ARG A 623 -0.15 -26.72 43.34
N GLY A 624 -1.47 -26.91 43.29
CA GLY A 624 -2.47 -25.88 43.52
C GLY A 624 -2.90 -25.10 42.28
N LEU A 625 -2.58 -25.60 41.08
CA LEU A 625 -2.90 -24.96 39.80
C LEU A 625 -4.32 -25.29 39.34
N GLU A 626 -4.96 -24.32 38.68
CA GLU A 626 -6.30 -24.46 38.11
C GLU A 626 -6.21 -24.74 36.61
N LEU A 627 -6.54 -25.97 36.22
CA LEU A 627 -6.55 -26.41 34.83
C LEU A 627 -7.87 -26.05 34.15
N SER A 628 -8.13 -24.75 33.98
CA SER A 628 -9.29 -24.25 33.26
C SER A 628 -9.12 -24.44 31.75
N THR A 629 -10.22 -24.78 31.07
CA THR A 629 -10.32 -24.80 29.61
C THR A 629 -10.97 -23.53 29.06
N ASP A 630 -11.24 -22.53 29.92
CA ASP A 630 -11.83 -21.25 29.54
C ASP A 630 -10.77 -20.34 28.89
N PRO A 631 -10.87 -20.10 27.56
CA PRO A 631 -9.90 -19.27 26.84
C PRO A 631 -10.00 -17.79 27.22
N GLU A 632 -11.19 -17.28 27.57
CA GLU A 632 -11.38 -15.86 27.93
C GLU A 632 -10.65 -15.56 29.25
N ALA A 633 -10.81 -16.43 30.25
CA ALA A 633 -10.11 -16.30 31.52
C ALA A 633 -8.57 -16.35 31.37
N TYR A 634 -8.04 -16.91 30.28
CA TYR A 634 -6.60 -16.87 29.98
C TYR A 634 -6.16 -15.52 29.38
N LEU A 635 -6.99 -14.91 28.54
CA LEU A 635 -6.71 -13.59 27.94
C LEU A 635 -6.97 -12.43 28.89
N GLU A 636 -7.81 -12.58 29.92
CA GLU A 636 -8.04 -11.52 30.93
C GLU A 636 -6.86 -11.30 31.90
N ARG A 637 -5.75 -12.04 31.76
CA ARG A 637 -4.58 -11.91 32.62
C ARG A 637 -3.58 -10.91 32.07
N TYR A 638 -3.55 -9.73 32.68
CA TYR A 638 -2.57 -8.69 32.39
C TYR A 638 -1.24 -8.92 33.11
N LEU A 639 -0.16 -8.71 32.38
CA LEU A 639 1.22 -8.67 32.84
C LEU A 639 1.64 -7.20 32.89
N GLY A 640 2.09 -6.73 34.06
CA GLY A 640 2.76 -5.45 34.18
C GLY A 640 4.23 -5.58 33.77
N TYR A 641 4.76 -4.58 33.07
CA TYR A 641 6.15 -4.53 32.66
C TYR A 641 6.73 -3.13 32.86
N GLU A 642 8.04 -3.06 33.01
CA GLU A 642 8.82 -1.82 33.15
C GLU A 642 9.94 -1.83 32.11
N MET A 643 10.22 -0.67 31.54
CA MET A 643 11.28 -0.45 30.56
C MET A 643 12.13 0.74 30.99
N LYS A 644 13.40 0.74 30.57
CA LYS A 644 14.22 1.93 30.68
C LYS A 644 13.88 2.81 29.47
N PRO A 645 13.22 3.97 29.66
CA PRO A 645 12.78 4.78 28.54
C PRO A 645 13.97 5.43 27.82
N ASN A 646 13.86 5.58 26.51
CA ASN A 646 14.71 6.45 25.72
C ASN A 646 14.29 7.90 25.97
N GLU A 647 15.27 8.75 26.29
CA GLU A 647 15.06 10.18 26.56
C GLU A 647 15.07 11.01 25.28
N ASP A 648 15.35 10.40 24.12
CA ASP A 648 15.23 11.00 22.80
C ASP A 648 13.74 11.08 22.38
N PRO A 649 13.16 12.28 22.19
CA PRO A 649 11.77 12.43 21.76
C PRO A 649 11.51 11.97 20.32
N ASP A 650 12.55 11.81 19.50
CA ASP A 650 12.43 11.34 18.11
C ASP A 650 12.63 9.82 17.98
N ALA A 651 12.90 9.11 19.09
CA ALA A 651 13.00 7.67 19.07
C ALA A 651 11.68 7.02 18.63
N ASP A 652 11.77 5.83 18.03
CA ASP A 652 10.60 5.06 17.61
C ASP A 652 9.54 4.98 18.70
N TRP A 653 8.28 4.93 18.30
CA TRP A 653 7.18 4.84 19.25
C TRP A 653 7.40 3.71 20.25
N ARG A 654 6.99 3.97 21.50
CA ARG A 654 7.16 3.08 22.65
C ARG A 654 8.58 2.94 23.19
N MET A 655 9.61 3.50 22.55
CA MET A 655 10.95 3.53 23.14
C MET A 655 10.99 4.44 24.38
N ASP A 656 10.07 5.40 24.49
CA ASP A 656 9.90 6.25 25.67
C ASP A 656 9.16 5.57 26.84
N VAL A 657 8.70 4.32 26.69
CA VAL A 657 7.87 3.64 27.69
C VAL A 657 8.63 3.42 28.99
N MET A 658 8.00 3.80 30.10
CA MET A 658 8.50 3.54 31.45
C MET A 658 7.83 2.31 32.05
N VAL A 659 6.49 2.27 31.98
CA VAL A 659 5.68 1.22 32.59
C VAL A 659 4.48 0.94 31.71
N GLY A 660 4.09 -0.31 31.60
CA GLY A 660 2.90 -0.71 30.89
C GLY A 660 2.27 -1.96 31.46
N SER A 661 1.12 -2.30 30.89
CA SER A 661 0.42 -3.54 31.16
C SER A 661 -0.12 -4.11 29.86
N THR A 662 0.04 -5.42 29.66
CA THR A 662 -0.48 -6.10 28.47
C THR A 662 -0.98 -7.48 28.83
N CYS A 663 -2.06 -7.92 28.22
CA CYS A 663 -2.45 -9.33 28.21
C CYS A 663 -1.91 -10.08 26.98
N CYS A 664 -1.28 -9.40 26.02
CA CYS A 664 -0.71 -9.96 24.80
C CYS A 664 0.78 -9.57 24.63
N ALA A 665 1.64 -10.08 25.52
CA ALA A 665 3.09 -9.87 25.45
C ALA A 665 3.74 -10.22 24.09
N PRO A 666 3.29 -11.25 23.33
CA PRO A 666 3.88 -11.54 22.01
C PRO A 666 3.87 -10.37 21.03
N LEU A 667 2.81 -9.55 21.00
CA LEU A 667 2.74 -8.37 20.11
C LEU A 667 3.73 -7.28 20.52
N ILE A 668 3.90 -7.05 21.83
CA ILE A 668 4.88 -6.08 22.33
C ILE A 668 6.30 -6.55 21.99
N ASN A 669 6.60 -7.84 22.23
CA ASN A 669 7.90 -8.41 21.92
C ASN A 669 8.18 -8.42 20.42
N GLY A 670 7.18 -8.72 19.57
CA GLY A 670 7.30 -8.64 18.12
C GLY A 670 7.72 -7.25 17.68
N TYR A 671 6.97 -6.23 18.12
CA TYR A 671 7.28 -4.83 17.83
C TYR A 671 8.69 -4.40 18.28
N LEU A 672 9.08 -4.73 19.52
CA LEU A 672 10.41 -4.36 20.03
C LEU A 672 11.57 -5.05 19.30
N ASN A 673 11.34 -6.26 18.77
CA ASN A 673 12.33 -7.04 18.03
C ASN A 673 12.25 -6.83 16.51
N ALA A 674 11.36 -5.96 16.01
CA ALA A 674 11.03 -5.83 14.59
C ALA A 674 10.64 -7.17 13.94
N ASP A 675 9.95 -8.04 14.70
CA ASP A 675 9.37 -9.29 14.23
C ASP A 675 7.88 -9.07 13.91
N ASN A 676 7.56 -9.29 12.63
CA ASN A 676 6.28 -8.97 12.02
C ASN A 676 5.37 -10.19 11.80
N ASP A 677 5.76 -11.38 12.26
CA ASP A 677 5.03 -12.61 11.96
C ASP A 677 3.58 -12.60 12.44
N PHE A 678 3.34 -12.10 13.66
CA PHE A 678 1.99 -11.95 14.20
C PHE A 678 1.18 -10.93 13.42
N MET A 679 1.83 -9.86 12.95
CA MET A 679 1.16 -8.81 12.17
C MET A 679 0.80 -9.32 10.77
N ASP A 680 1.67 -10.11 10.14
CA ASP A 680 1.38 -10.76 8.86
C ASP A 680 0.19 -11.72 8.99
N ALA A 681 0.16 -12.53 10.07
CA ALA A 681 -0.95 -13.45 10.32
C ALA A 681 -2.29 -12.72 10.54
N LEU A 682 -2.30 -11.68 11.36
CA LEU A 682 -3.50 -10.86 11.59
C LEU A 682 -3.99 -10.21 10.29
N HIS A 683 -3.10 -9.61 9.50
CA HIS A 683 -3.49 -8.95 8.25
C HIS A 683 -4.06 -9.94 7.23
N ALA A 684 -3.49 -11.15 7.15
CA ALA A 684 -4.01 -12.20 6.27
C ALA A 684 -5.45 -12.59 6.60
N ASP A 685 -5.83 -12.53 7.88
CA ASP A 685 -7.19 -12.76 8.38
C ASP A 685 -8.09 -11.51 8.28
N GLY A 686 -7.52 -10.33 7.97
CA GLY A 686 -8.24 -9.05 7.89
C GLY A 686 -8.38 -8.33 9.23
N ALA A 687 -7.54 -8.67 10.20
CA ALA A 687 -7.42 -8.03 11.50
C ALA A 687 -6.11 -7.23 11.60
N VAL A 688 -6.01 -6.32 12.56
CA VAL A 688 -4.79 -5.53 12.80
C VAL A 688 -4.58 -5.29 14.28
N ALA A 689 -3.36 -5.51 14.76
CA ALA A 689 -2.96 -5.01 16.06
C ALA A 689 -2.27 -3.64 15.93
N GLY A 690 -2.63 -2.72 16.80
CA GLY A 690 -1.97 -1.42 16.87
C GLY A 690 -2.20 -0.73 18.20
N PHE A 691 -1.75 0.52 18.27
CA PHE A 691 -1.92 1.34 19.45
C PHE A 691 -2.24 2.78 19.08
N PHE A 692 -3.00 3.45 19.96
CA PHE A 692 -3.12 4.90 19.95
C PHE A 692 -1.97 5.50 20.75
N CYS A 693 -1.35 6.55 20.23
CA CYS A 693 -0.38 7.37 20.96
C CYS A 693 -0.90 8.81 21.09
N TYR A 694 -0.66 9.40 22.27
CA TYR A 694 -1.08 10.77 22.59
C TYR A 694 -0.12 11.41 23.60
N PRO A 695 0.06 12.74 23.59
CA PRO A 695 1.04 13.41 24.42
C PRO A 695 0.57 13.46 25.88
N LEU A 696 1.52 13.27 26.81
CA LEU A 696 1.25 13.33 28.25
C LEU A 696 1.43 14.72 28.84
N ASP A 697 2.10 15.65 28.16
CA ASP A 697 2.41 16.98 28.71
C ASP A 697 1.15 17.77 29.08
N ALA A 698 0.10 17.69 28.26
CA ALA A 698 -1.20 18.31 28.55
C ALA A 698 -1.93 17.67 29.76
N LEU A 699 -1.52 16.46 30.16
CA LEU A 699 -2.13 15.66 31.21
C LEU A 699 -1.30 15.62 32.51
N ARG A 700 -0.04 16.04 32.47
CA ARG A 700 0.85 16.10 33.65
C ARG A 700 0.56 17.35 34.48
N GLU A 701 0.17 17.16 35.74
CA GLU A 701 0.07 18.25 36.73
C GLU A 701 1.30 18.31 37.64
N GLU A 702 1.56 19.47 38.25
CA GLU A 702 2.66 19.66 39.23
C GLU A 702 2.58 18.70 40.44
N GLU A 703 1.41 18.10 40.75
CA GLU A 703 1.22 17.24 41.93
C GLU A 703 0.44 15.92 41.71
N GLY A 704 0.33 15.34 40.50
CA GLY A 704 -0.30 14.01 40.36
C GLY A 704 -0.39 13.40 38.95
N THR A 705 -0.61 12.07 38.88
CA THR A 705 -0.80 11.26 37.65
C THR A 705 -2.25 10.85 37.37
N GLU A 706 -3.22 11.28 38.20
CA GLU A 706 -4.63 10.85 38.10
C GLU A 706 -5.27 11.19 36.75
N LYS A 707 -4.99 12.38 36.18
CA LYS A 707 -5.51 12.78 34.87
C LYS A 707 -5.09 11.88 33.71
N ILE A 708 -3.90 11.28 33.77
CA ILE A 708 -3.41 10.36 32.74
C ILE A 708 -4.27 9.10 32.72
N PHE A 709 -4.56 8.55 33.90
CA PHE A 709 -5.40 7.37 34.04
C PHE A 709 -6.87 7.69 33.70
N ASP A 710 -7.42 8.79 34.22
CA ASP A 710 -8.79 9.23 33.89
C ASP A 710 -9.00 9.45 32.38
N PHE A 711 -7.98 9.95 31.67
CA PHE A 711 -8.03 10.12 30.23
C PHE A 711 -8.02 8.78 29.50
N ARG A 712 -7.11 7.87 29.89
CA ARG A 712 -7.04 6.51 29.34
C ARG A 712 -8.35 5.75 29.56
N ASP A 713 -8.89 5.77 30.77
CA ASP A 713 -10.14 5.09 31.11
C ASP A 713 -11.30 5.55 30.21
N LYS A 714 -11.38 6.86 29.91
CA LYS A 714 -12.40 7.40 28.99
C LYS A 714 -12.20 6.95 27.54
N LEU A 715 -10.94 6.88 27.09
CA LEU A 715 -10.62 6.36 25.76
C LEU A 715 -10.97 4.87 25.66
N GLU A 716 -10.63 4.08 26.67
CA GLU A 716 -10.97 2.66 26.74
C GLU A 716 -12.50 2.44 26.86
N GLU A 717 -13.24 3.34 27.52
CA GLU A 717 -14.71 3.28 27.62
C GLU A 717 -15.39 3.37 26.25
N VAL A 718 -14.79 4.09 25.28
CA VAL A 718 -15.29 4.16 23.89
C VAL A 718 -15.35 2.76 23.26
N PHE A 719 -14.40 1.89 23.60
CA PHE A 719 -14.23 0.59 22.96
C PHE A 719 -14.72 -0.59 23.81
N THR A 720 -15.12 -0.34 25.06
CA THR A 720 -15.69 -1.38 25.95
C THR A 720 -17.20 -1.27 26.10
N THR A 721 -17.82 -0.27 25.46
CA THR A 721 -19.26 -0.02 25.50
C THR A 721 -19.86 0.15 24.11
N GLY A 722 -21.18 0.06 23.99
CA GLY A 722 -21.87 0.21 22.70
C GLY A 722 -21.39 -0.81 21.68
N ASP A 723 -21.03 -0.34 20.49
CA ASP A 723 -20.51 -1.15 19.38
C ASP A 723 -18.97 -1.39 19.48
N GLY A 724 -18.30 -0.84 20.50
CA GLY A 724 -16.85 -0.94 20.69
C GLY A 724 -16.31 -2.38 20.72
N PRO A 725 -16.89 -3.28 21.54
CA PRO A 725 -16.44 -4.68 21.62
C PRO A 725 -16.61 -5.47 20.31
N GLU A 726 -17.46 -4.98 19.39
CA GLU A 726 -17.67 -5.60 18.07
C GLU A 726 -16.57 -5.18 17.08
N VAL A 727 -15.81 -4.12 17.35
CA VAL A 727 -14.81 -3.57 16.40
C VAL A 727 -13.37 -3.75 16.86
N LEU A 728 -13.11 -3.85 18.16
CA LEU A 728 -11.77 -4.17 18.69
C LEU A 728 -11.80 -4.88 20.05
N THR A 729 -10.67 -5.48 20.40
CA THR A 729 -10.34 -5.95 21.74
C THR A 729 -9.15 -5.15 22.29
N LEU A 730 -9.30 -4.55 23.48
CA LEU A 730 -8.20 -3.92 24.19
C LEU A 730 -7.26 -4.99 24.75
N ILE A 731 -5.95 -4.81 24.55
CA ILE A 731 -4.93 -5.76 24.97
C ILE A 731 -3.90 -5.18 25.94
N GLY A 732 -3.94 -3.86 26.21
CA GLY A 732 -2.92 -3.21 27.01
C GLY A 732 -2.90 -1.70 26.91
N GLY A 733 -1.88 -1.15 27.54
CA GLY A 733 -1.52 0.26 27.46
C GLY A 733 -0.22 0.52 28.20
N ALA A 734 0.40 1.65 27.90
CA ALA A 734 1.70 2.01 28.46
C ALA A 734 1.81 3.51 28.69
N THR A 735 2.65 3.89 29.65
CA THR A 735 2.94 5.29 29.96
C THR A 735 4.44 5.49 29.78
N GLY A 736 4.79 6.41 28.89
CA GLY A 736 6.15 6.80 28.59
C GLY A 736 6.57 8.15 29.16
N LEU A 737 7.77 8.59 28.75
CA LEU A 737 8.31 9.90 29.08
C LEU A 737 7.57 11.01 28.35
N PHE A 738 7.06 10.77 27.14
CA PHE A 738 6.38 11.77 26.33
C PHE A 738 4.94 11.37 26.04
N CYS A 739 4.69 10.07 25.82
CA CYS A 739 3.43 9.58 25.27
C CYS A 739 2.70 8.59 26.18
N GLY A 740 1.37 8.62 26.08
CA GLY A 740 0.48 7.58 26.58
C GLY A 740 0.05 6.67 25.44
N TYR A 741 -0.11 5.38 25.75
CA TYR A 741 -0.43 4.32 24.79
C TYR A 741 -1.66 3.52 25.22
N VAL A 742 -2.53 3.20 24.27
CA VAL A 742 -3.64 2.23 24.40
C VAL A 742 -3.52 1.21 23.28
N ASP A 743 -3.36 -0.06 23.65
CA ASP A 743 -3.02 -1.17 22.77
C ASP A 743 -4.28 -2.00 22.46
N PHE A 744 -4.48 -2.37 21.20
CA PHE A 744 -5.66 -3.13 20.77
C PHE A 744 -5.39 -4.08 19.59
N ILE A 745 -6.32 -5.02 19.39
CA ILE A 745 -6.50 -5.78 18.15
C ILE A 745 -7.85 -5.35 17.57
N ALA A 746 -7.86 -4.77 16.37
CA ALA A 746 -9.05 -4.35 15.66
C ALA A 746 -9.52 -5.44 14.69
N TRP A 747 -10.82 -5.69 14.74
CA TRP A 747 -11.57 -6.57 13.85
C TRP A 747 -12.15 -5.81 12.65
N ASP A 748 -12.32 -4.50 12.81
CA ASP A 748 -12.68 -3.52 11.79
C ASP A 748 -11.92 -2.22 12.05
N ILE A 749 -10.71 -2.11 11.46
CA ILE A 749 -9.84 -0.96 11.67
C ILE A 749 -10.47 0.35 11.21
N ARG A 750 -11.27 0.33 10.13
CA ARG A 750 -11.89 1.54 9.58
C ARG A 750 -12.84 2.14 10.60
N THR A 751 -13.70 1.33 11.23
CA THR A 751 -14.62 1.80 12.27
C THR A 751 -13.87 2.22 13.53
N VAL A 752 -12.82 1.49 13.92
CA VAL A 752 -11.96 1.85 15.06
C VAL A 752 -11.35 3.25 14.90
N LEU A 753 -10.73 3.55 13.76
CA LEU A 753 -10.12 4.86 13.50
C LEU A 753 -11.17 5.98 13.47
N GLN A 754 -12.37 5.73 12.95
CA GLN A 754 -13.48 6.69 12.99
C GLN A 754 -13.95 6.99 14.41
N MET A 755 -14.11 5.96 15.24
CA MET A 755 -14.49 6.12 16.65
C MET A 755 -13.41 6.85 17.45
N ALA A 756 -12.14 6.50 17.24
CA ALA A 756 -11.01 7.13 17.89
C ALA A 756 -10.86 8.60 17.47
N LYS A 757 -10.94 8.90 16.17
CA LYS A 757 -10.90 10.28 15.64
C LYS A 757 -11.95 11.15 16.30
N LYS A 758 -13.20 10.69 16.35
CA LYS A 758 -14.30 11.41 17.01
C LYS A 758 -14.04 11.66 18.50
N PHE A 759 -13.50 10.67 19.22
CA PHE A 759 -13.13 10.84 20.63
C PHE A 759 -12.04 11.91 20.79
N PHE A 760 -11.00 11.86 19.95
CA PHE A 760 -9.87 12.77 20.06
C PHE A 760 -10.22 14.20 19.63
N GLU A 761 -11.03 14.39 18.59
CA GLU A 761 -11.56 15.71 18.17
C GLU A 761 -12.18 16.49 19.34
N ASP A 762 -13.00 15.82 20.17
CA ASP A 762 -13.68 16.42 21.32
C ASP A 762 -12.79 16.56 22.58
N SER A 763 -11.58 16.00 22.56
CA SER A 763 -10.69 15.96 23.73
C SER A 763 -9.77 17.18 23.85
N GLU A 764 -9.21 17.42 25.04
CA GLU A 764 -8.29 18.54 25.31
C GLU A 764 -6.84 18.27 24.87
N ILE A 765 -6.51 17.06 24.40
CA ILE A 765 -5.14 16.76 23.95
C ILE A 765 -4.86 17.47 22.61
N PRO A 766 -3.63 17.94 22.37
CA PRO A 766 -3.31 18.69 21.17
C PRO A 766 -3.23 17.80 19.92
N TRP A 767 -2.74 16.57 20.03
CA TRP A 767 -2.64 15.62 18.92
C TRP A 767 -2.86 14.19 19.41
N ALA A 768 -3.20 13.29 18.48
CA ALA A 768 -3.24 11.86 18.71
C ALA A 768 -3.06 11.12 17.39
N SER A 769 -2.43 9.96 17.46
CA SER A 769 -2.15 9.15 16.28
C SER A 769 -2.39 7.66 16.52
N PHE A 770 -2.58 6.94 15.43
CA PHE A 770 -2.61 5.49 15.36
C PHE A 770 -1.31 4.98 14.75
N HIS A 771 -0.82 3.87 15.27
CA HIS A 771 0.33 3.14 14.75
C HIS A 771 0.06 1.63 14.79
N THR A 772 0.49 0.91 13.76
CA THR A 772 0.42 -0.57 13.76
C THR A 772 1.52 -1.14 14.66
N PHE A 773 1.38 -2.38 15.12
CA PHE A 773 2.47 -3.07 15.85
C PHE A 773 3.61 -3.54 14.91
N ARG A 774 4.01 -2.69 13.97
CA ARG A 774 5.19 -2.85 13.09
C ARG A 774 6.09 -1.65 13.31
N ARG A 775 7.37 -1.88 13.60
CA ARG A 775 8.29 -0.81 14.01
C ARG A 775 8.64 0.13 12.86
N GLU A 776 8.67 -0.41 11.65
CA GLU A 776 9.00 0.27 10.39
C GLU A 776 7.81 0.98 9.73
N ALA A 777 6.60 0.87 10.30
CA ALA A 777 5.40 1.48 9.72
C ALA A 777 5.36 2.99 9.93
N GLY A 778 4.67 3.70 9.03
CA GLY A 778 4.30 5.09 9.22
C GLY A 778 3.18 5.27 10.24
N THR A 779 2.94 6.52 10.63
CA THR A 779 1.94 6.91 11.63
C THR A 779 0.71 7.56 10.96
N VAL A 780 -0.49 7.27 11.47
CA VAL A 780 -1.75 7.87 10.99
C VAL A 780 -2.27 8.87 12.01
N ASN A 781 -2.37 10.15 11.63
CA ASN A 781 -2.90 11.18 12.52
C ASN A 781 -4.42 11.06 12.68
N LEU A 782 -4.86 10.94 13.93
CA LEU A 782 -6.29 10.92 14.32
C LEU A 782 -6.76 12.31 14.73
N LYS A 783 -5.86 13.08 15.33
CA LYS A 783 -6.03 14.49 15.62
C LYS A 783 -4.70 15.16 15.33
N THR A 784 -4.69 16.04 14.35
CA THR A 784 -3.61 16.98 14.17
C THR A 784 -3.75 18.10 15.21
N PRO A 785 -2.63 18.71 15.65
CA PRO A 785 -2.68 20.00 16.33
C PRO A 785 -3.64 20.91 15.57
N SER A 786 -4.48 21.68 16.28
CA SER A 786 -5.46 22.55 15.63
C SER A 786 -4.76 23.47 14.64
N GLU A 787 -4.82 23.11 13.37
CA GLU A 787 -4.62 23.96 12.21
C GLU A 787 -5.89 24.81 12.12
N GLU A 788 -5.88 25.98 12.77
CA GLU A 788 -6.56 27.10 12.12
C GLU A 788 -5.86 27.26 10.76
N GLU A 789 -6.61 27.22 9.67
CA GLU A 789 -6.11 27.47 8.31
C GLU A 789 -5.16 28.69 8.27
N PRO A 790 -4.15 28.65 7.39
CA PRO A 790 -2.90 29.39 7.55
C PRO A 790 -3.09 30.89 7.28
N ASP A 791 -3.23 31.67 8.34
CA ASP A 791 -2.75 33.04 8.36
C ASP A 791 -1.53 33.08 9.30
N ASP A 792 -0.36 33.30 8.70
CA ASP A 792 0.93 33.62 9.32
C ASP A 792 1.69 32.47 10.03
N GLU A 793 2.31 31.56 9.25
CA GLU A 793 3.19 30.47 9.73
C GLU A 793 4.46 30.91 10.51
N ASP A 794 4.73 32.20 10.68
CA ASP A 794 5.92 32.70 11.38
C ASP A 794 5.67 33.27 12.79
N GLN A 795 4.44 33.21 13.29
CA GLN A 795 4.08 33.91 14.52
C GLN A 795 4.15 33.01 15.75
N VAL A 796 5.13 33.28 16.61
CA VAL A 796 5.06 32.88 18.01
C VAL A 796 4.23 33.97 18.70
N PRO A 797 3.03 33.68 19.26
CA PRO A 797 2.08 34.73 19.66
C PRO A 797 2.65 35.80 20.60
N GLU A 798 3.61 35.43 21.45
CA GLU A 798 4.30 36.36 22.35
C GLU A 798 5.31 37.29 21.65
N LEU A 799 5.86 36.90 20.50
CA LEU A 799 6.81 37.71 19.72
C LEU A 799 6.12 38.80 18.88
N ASP A 800 4.86 38.60 18.53
CA ASP A 800 4.07 39.50 17.69
C ASP A 800 3.08 40.37 18.51
N GLU A 801 3.13 40.29 19.85
CA GLU A 801 2.36 41.19 20.72
C GLU A 801 2.81 42.66 20.58
N THR A 802 1.83 43.56 20.36
CA THR A 802 2.10 45.00 20.38
C THR A 802 2.53 45.46 21.77
N LEU A 803 3.69 46.13 21.88
CA LEU A 803 4.19 46.80 23.08
C LEU A 803 3.17 47.85 23.61
N LYS A 804 2.21 47.44 24.43
CA LYS A 804 1.19 48.33 25.04
C LYS A 804 1.57 48.68 26.48
N GLY A 805 1.65 49.98 26.77
CA GLY A 805 1.82 50.47 28.14
C GLY A 805 3.26 50.52 28.66
N MET A 806 4.26 50.37 27.77
CA MET A 806 5.69 50.52 28.08
C MET A 806 6.29 51.76 27.39
N ASP A 807 7.29 52.38 28.02
CA ASP A 807 8.07 53.49 27.46
C ASP A 807 9.11 52.94 26.47
N TYR A 808 8.71 52.67 25.22
CA TYR A 808 9.64 52.35 24.13
C TYR A 808 9.69 53.46 23.07
N ILE A 809 10.82 53.57 22.37
CA ILE A 809 11.05 54.53 21.29
C ILE A 809 10.58 53.87 20.00
N PRO A 810 9.53 54.38 19.32
CA PRO A 810 9.13 53.84 18.01
C PRO A 810 10.14 54.21 16.93
N TYR A 811 10.42 53.30 16.00
CA TYR A 811 11.34 53.55 14.91
C TYR A 811 10.84 54.63 13.94
N THR A 812 11.72 55.57 13.60
CA THR A 812 11.60 56.50 12.48
C THR A 812 12.98 56.69 11.84
N PRO A 813 13.07 57.05 10.55
CA PRO A 813 14.37 57.32 9.92
C PRO A 813 15.17 58.46 10.58
N GLN A 814 14.56 59.30 11.44
CA GLN A 814 15.23 60.42 12.11
C GLN A 814 15.77 60.07 13.51
N ASN A 815 15.31 58.97 14.12
CA ASN A 815 15.74 58.53 15.46
C ASN A 815 16.40 57.14 15.45
N GLU A 816 16.88 56.68 14.28
CA GLU A 816 17.50 55.37 14.08
C GLU A 816 18.53 55.02 15.16
N GLU A 817 19.47 55.90 15.46
CA GLU A 817 20.50 55.62 16.48
C GLU A 817 19.95 55.53 17.91
N GLU A 818 18.90 56.27 18.24
CA GLU A 818 18.24 56.17 19.55
C GLU A 818 17.45 54.86 19.67
N PHE A 819 16.83 54.41 18.57
CA PHE A 819 16.12 53.13 18.50
C PHE A 819 17.07 51.94 18.67
N PHE A 820 18.17 51.90 17.89
CA PHE A 820 19.15 50.83 18.01
C PHE A 820 19.89 50.84 19.34
N HIS A 821 20.13 52.01 19.96
CA HIS A 821 20.67 52.06 21.32
C HIS A 821 19.71 51.44 22.35
N GLN A 822 18.39 51.58 22.18
CA GLN A 822 17.42 50.92 23.04
C GLN A 822 17.41 49.40 22.82
N LEU A 823 17.51 48.93 21.57
CA LEU A 823 17.65 47.50 21.28
C LEU A 823 18.93 46.90 21.88
N GLU A 824 20.07 47.59 21.80
CA GLU A 824 21.30 47.13 22.46
C GLU A 824 21.13 47.07 23.98
N GLN A 825 20.46 48.05 24.60
CA GLN A 825 20.18 48.00 26.04
C GLN A 825 19.34 46.77 26.41
N TRP A 826 18.30 46.44 25.64
CA TRP A 826 17.48 45.26 25.89
C TRP A 826 18.22 43.95 25.63
N ASN A 827 19.10 43.90 24.62
CA ASN A 827 19.96 42.74 24.42
C ASN A 827 20.92 42.55 25.62
N ASP A 828 21.49 43.63 26.17
CA ASP A 828 22.34 43.58 27.38
C ASP A 828 21.56 43.20 28.66
N GLU A 829 20.22 43.34 28.65
CA GLU A 829 19.30 42.98 29.74
C GLU A 829 18.64 41.61 29.52
N ASP A 830 19.05 40.87 28.47
CA ASP A 830 18.47 39.59 28.04
C ASP A 830 16.95 39.67 27.76
N GLU A 831 16.48 40.82 27.25
CA GLU A 831 15.07 41.06 26.87
C GLU A 831 14.90 40.94 25.33
N TYR A 832 15.08 39.74 24.80
CA TYR A 832 15.07 39.44 23.36
C TYR A 832 13.66 39.51 22.77
N THR A 833 12.63 39.05 23.48
CA THR A 833 11.23 39.18 23.05
C THR A 833 10.84 40.65 22.85
N ARG A 834 11.32 41.57 23.70
CA ARG A 834 11.06 43.01 23.50
C ARG A 834 11.77 43.57 22.28
N CYS A 835 12.97 43.10 21.99
CA CYS A 835 13.68 43.45 20.76
C CYS A 835 12.88 43.04 19.53
N ILE A 836 12.39 41.80 19.50
CA ILE A 836 11.59 41.23 18.39
C ILE A 836 10.30 42.03 18.20
N GLN A 837 9.52 42.26 19.28
CA GLN A 837 8.28 43.03 19.22
C GLN A 837 8.49 44.47 18.72
N ALA A 838 9.57 45.14 19.14
CA ALA A 838 9.88 46.50 18.68
C ALA A 838 10.30 46.54 17.21
N LEU A 839 11.01 45.52 16.74
CA LEU A 839 11.41 45.37 15.34
C LEU A 839 10.22 44.98 14.44
N ASN A 840 9.28 44.18 14.95
CA ASN A 840 8.04 43.82 14.25
C ASN A 840 7.14 45.02 13.99
N ALA A 841 7.15 46.01 14.88
CA ALA A 841 6.40 47.26 14.72
C ALA A 841 6.92 48.16 13.57
N ILE A 842 8.05 47.83 12.93
CA ILE A 842 8.60 48.57 11.80
C ILE A 842 7.91 48.09 10.50
N PRO A 843 7.31 49.00 9.70
CA PRO A 843 6.74 48.65 8.40
C PRO A 843 7.76 47.99 7.48
N GLU A 844 7.34 46.97 6.71
CA GLU A 844 8.21 46.20 5.82
C GLU A 844 8.95 47.06 4.79
N ASP A 845 8.28 48.07 4.22
CA ASP A 845 8.87 49.05 3.28
C ASP A 845 10.08 49.82 3.86
N TRP A 846 10.25 49.81 5.18
CA TRP A 846 11.33 50.51 5.89
C TRP A 846 12.42 49.56 6.38
N ARG A 847 12.23 48.24 6.28
CA ARG A 847 13.21 47.25 6.71
C ARG A 847 14.40 47.28 5.75
N ASN A 848 15.57 47.59 6.31
CA ASN A 848 16.85 47.57 5.61
C ASN A 848 17.74 46.49 6.23
N TYR A 849 18.92 46.26 5.65
CA TYR A 849 19.86 45.25 6.15
C TYR A 849 20.16 45.37 7.66
N ARG A 850 20.27 46.58 8.21
CA ARG A 850 20.53 46.79 9.65
C ARG A 850 19.37 46.32 10.53
N ILE A 851 18.13 46.52 10.07
CA ILE A 851 16.91 46.07 10.76
C ILE A 851 16.76 44.55 10.65
N ALA A 852 16.93 43.98 9.45
CA ALA A 852 16.87 42.54 9.23
C ALA A 852 17.93 41.80 10.06
N TYR A 853 19.17 42.32 10.07
CA TYR A 853 20.25 41.76 10.89
C TYR A 853 19.94 41.81 12.39
N ALA A 854 19.38 42.92 12.90
CA ALA A 854 19.01 43.04 14.31
C ALA A 854 17.84 42.12 14.69
N MET A 855 16.89 41.90 13.76
CA MET A 855 15.78 40.98 13.93
C MET A 855 16.27 39.53 14.02
N ALA A 856 17.11 39.10 13.07
CA ALA A 856 17.70 37.76 13.08
C ALA A 856 18.49 37.51 14.37
N ARG A 857 19.31 38.47 14.81
CA ARG A 857 20.02 38.37 16.09
C ARG A 857 19.08 38.19 17.29
N ALA A 858 17.99 38.95 17.34
CA ALA A 858 17.07 38.88 18.46
C ALA A 858 16.30 37.54 18.48
N LEU A 859 15.89 37.04 17.30
CA LEU A 859 15.26 35.73 17.13
C LEU A 859 16.19 34.58 17.53
N GLU A 860 17.45 34.61 17.08
CA GLU A 860 18.47 33.62 17.46
C GLU A 860 18.75 33.63 18.96
N ASN A 861 18.93 34.82 19.56
CA ASN A 861 19.17 34.92 20.99
C ASN A 861 17.96 34.44 21.80
N TYR A 862 16.74 34.77 21.39
CA TYR A 862 15.52 34.24 21.97
C TYR A 862 15.47 32.70 21.85
N ALA A 863 15.83 32.13 20.70
CA ALA A 863 15.80 30.69 20.49
C ALA A 863 16.85 29.94 21.34
N ILE A 864 18.07 30.47 21.42
CA ILE A 864 19.24 29.79 22.00
C ILE A 864 19.36 30.04 23.52
N ILE A 865 19.06 31.27 23.97
CA ILE A 865 19.27 31.73 25.35
C ILE A 865 17.92 31.90 26.07
N GLY A 866 16.93 32.45 25.38
CA GLY A 866 15.64 32.83 25.97
C GLY A 866 15.73 34.12 26.81
N ASP A 867 14.58 34.74 27.07
CA ASP A 867 14.54 35.96 27.88
C ASP A 867 15.06 35.68 29.30
N HIS A 868 15.91 36.56 29.82
CA HIS A 868 16.53 36.45 31.15
C HIS A 868 17.27 35.12 31.40
N ASP A 869 17.76 34.46 30.34
CA ASP A 869 18.47 33.17 30.41
C ASP A 869 17.59 32.03 30.97
N GLU A 870 16.26 32.15 30.82
CA GLU A 870 15.29 31.13 31.27
C GLU A 870 15.15 29.96 30.28
N GLY A 871 15.74 30.08 29.08
CA GLY A 871 15.62 29.11 27.99
C GLY A 871 14.29 29.18 27.25
N THR A 872 14.27 28.66 26.02
CA THR A 872 13.08 28.62 25.16
C THR A 872 12.76 27.17 24.79
N PRO A 873 11.49 26.72 24.89
CA PRO A 873 11.11 25.38 24.45
C PRO A 873 11.52 25.12 23.00
N ASN A 874 12.07 23.93 22.69
CA ASN A 874 12.67 23.61 21.39
C ASN A 874 11.77 23.97 20.20
N TYR A 875 10.48 23.62 20.23
CA TYR A 875 9.55 23.93 19.13
C TYR A 875 9.35 25.45 18.90
N LYS A 876 9.49 26.29 19.93
CA LYS A 876 9.47 27.76 19.79
C LYS A 876 10.82 28.29 19.31
N GLY A 877 11.91 27.70 19.80
CA GLY A 877 13.27 28.00 19.37
C GLY A 877 13.46 27.73 17.87
N ASP A 878 13.08 26.56 17.39
CA ASP A 878 13.17 26.17 15.98
C ASP A 878 12.35 27.08 15.08
N LYS A 879 11.14 27.49 15.50
CA LYS A 879 10.33 28.48 14.77
C LYS A 879 11.03 29.82 14.68
N ALA A 880 11.60 30.31 15.78
CA ALA A 880 12.35 31.57 15.77
C ALA A 880 13.62 31.49 14.91
N LEU A 881 14.32 30.34 14.88
CA LEU A 881 15.49 30.12 14.02
C LEU A 881 15.12 30.08 12.53
N ARG A 882 14.00 29.43 12.16
CA ARG A 882 13.48 29.45 10.77
C ARG A 882 13.15 30.87 10.31
N ARG A 883 12.43 31.63 11.14
CA ARG A 883 12.14 33.05 10.88
C ARG A 883 13.42 33.90 10.80
N ALA A 884 14.45 33.59 11.59
CA ALA A 884 15.75 34.28 11.51
C ALA A 884 16.43 34.05 10.17
N ILE A 885 16.41 32.81 9.66
CA ILE A 885 16.95 32.43 8.35
C ILE A 885 16.22 33.18 7.23
N GLU A 886 14.89 33.21 7.25
CA GLU A 886 14.09 33.92 6.25
C GLU A 886 14.38 35.43 6.24
N VAL A 887 14.46 36.04 7.42
CA VAL A 887 14.83 37.46 7.55
C VAL A 887 16.22 37.71 6.98
N LEU A 888 17.18 36.82 7.20
CA LEU A 888 18.53 36.93 6.63
C LEU A 888 18.55 36.72 5.12
N GLU A 889 17.81 35.75 4.59
CA GLU A 889 17.67 35.47 3.16
C GLU A 889 17.01 36.64 2.40
N SER A 890 16.05 37.33 3.03
CA SER A 890 15.42 38.53 2.44
C SER A 890 16.43 39.65 2.12
N VAL A 891 17.59 39.64 2.79
CA VAL A 891 18.69 40.61 2.57
C VAL A 891 19.96 39.97 2.04
N ARG A 892 19.86 38.77 1.44
CA ARG A 892 20.98 37.99 0.90
C ARG A 892 21.86 38.77 -0.06
N GLU A 893 21.25 39.55 -0.98
CA GLU A 893 22.01 40.34 -1.97
C GLU A 893 22.99 41.32 -1.31
N GLU A 894 22.61 41.92 -0.18
CA GLU A 894 23.46 42.85 0.58
C GLU A 894 24.33 42.11 1.61
N GLY A 895 23.91 40.92 2.05
CA GLY A 895 24.47 40.18 3.17
C GLY A 895 25.55 39.15 2.84
N GLN A 896 25.42 38.42 1.72
CA GLN A 896 26.22 37.21 1.42
C GLN A 896 27.74 37.43 1.39
N ASP A 897 28.21 38.65 1.12
CA ASP A 897 29.62 39.03 1.12
C ASP A 897 30.10 39.68 2.43
N LYS A 898 29.27 39.68 3.49
CA LYS A 898 29.61 40.20 4.82
C LYS A 898 29.84 39.04 5.80
N ALA A 899 30.91 39.13 6.58
CA ALA A 899 31.24 38.15 7.62
C ALA A 899 30.11 37.99 8.65
N GLN A 900 29.51 39.10 9.10
CA GLN A 900 28.46 39.06 10.12
C GLN A 900 27.18 38.35 9.66
N TRP A 901 26.80 38.47 8.39
CA TRP A 901 25.62 37.78 7.86
C TRP A 901 25.85 36.27 7.79
N ASN A 902 27.02 35.85 7.30
CA ASN A 902 27.41 34.44 7.23
C ASN A 902 27.54 33.83 8.64
N MET A 903 28.02 34.61 9.62
CA MET A 903 28.02 34.21 11.03
C MET A 903 26.61 33.89 11.54
N ARG A 904 25.64 34.78 11.29
CA ARG A 904 24.25 34.59 11.74
C ARG A 904 23.58 33.40 11.05
N MET A 905 23.75 33.26 9.73
CA MET A 905 23.29 32.06 9.00
C MET A 905 23.91 30.77 9.55
N ALA A 906 25.20 30.80 9.89
CA ALA A 906 25.88 29.66 10.48
C ALA A 906 25.32 29.30 11.86
N TYR A 907 25.11 30.28 12.74
CA TYR A 907 24.49 30.04 14.05
C TYR A 907 23.05 29.56 13.93
N ALA A 908 22.26 30.16 13.04
CA ALA A 908 20.87 29.77 12.85
C ALA A 908 20.75 28.29 12.42
N TYR A 909 21.58 27.84 11.47
CA TYR A 909 21.62 26.43 11.07
C TYR A 909 22.32 25.51 12.07
N GLN A 910 23.31 26.00 12.84
CA GLN A 910 24.01 25.20 13.85
C GLN A 910 23.05 24.78 14.98
N TYR A 911 22.17 25.69 15.39
CA TYR A 911 21.23 25.47 16.48
C TYR A 911 19.86 24.96 16.01
N LEU A 912 19.61 24.93 14.69
CA LEU A 912 18.41 24.33 14.12
C LEU A 912 18.62 22.83 13.95
N TYR A 913 17.78 22.04 14.62
CA TYR A 913 17.96 20.61 14.74
C TYR A 913 18.17 19.89 13.40
N GLY A 914 19.28 19.14 13.30
CA GLY A 914 19.63 18.32 12.16
C GLY A 914 20.08 19.08 10.91
N GLN A 915 20.43 20.37 11.01
CA GLN A 915 20.86 21.22 9.89
C GLN A 915 22.33 21.63 9.94
N GLU A 916 23.16 20.95 10.74
CA GLU A 916 24.59 21.26 10.93
C GLU A 916 25.38 21.21 9.61
N GLU A 917 24.97 20.37 8.65
CA GLU A 917 25.53 20.30 7.30
C GLU A 917 25.36 21.61 6.55
N LYS A 918 24.21 22.29 6.74
CA LYS A 918 23.91 23.60 6.13
C LYS A 918 24.64 24.74 6.84
N ALA A 919 24.97 24.61 8.12
CA ALA A 919 25.74 25.60 8.86
C ALA A 919 27.19 25.72 8.36
N ILE A 920 27.82 24.60 7.99
CA ILE A 920 29.23 24.51 7.57
C ILE A 920 29.60 25.47 6.43
N PRO A 921 28.91 25.52 5.28
CA PRO A 921 29.29 26.43 4.18
C PRO A 921 29.23 27.91 4.59
N TYR A 922 28.26 28.30 5.42
CA TYR A 922 28.17 29.67 5.94
C TYR A 922 29.31 29.96 6.93
N ALA A 923 29.64 29.03 7.83
CA ALA A 923 30.75 29.18 8.76
C ALA A 923 32.12 29.25 8.04
N GLN A 924 32.30 28.48 6.96
CA GLN A 924 33.49 28.55 6.10
C GLN A 924 33.60 29.91 5.42
N ARG A 925 32.50 30.42 4.86
CA ARG A 925 32.46 31.74 4.23
C ARG A 925 32.70 32.86 5.23
N TRP A 926 32.18 32.73 6.46
CA TRP A 926 32.48 33.64 7.57
C TRP A 926 33.98 33.65 7.88
N ALA A 927 34.63 32.49 8.04
CA ALA A 927 36.06 32.39 8.30
C ALA A 927 36.94 32.95 7.17
N GLU A 928 36.49 32.88 5.91
CA GLU A 928 37.18 33.50 4.77
C GLU A 928 37.10 35.03 4.81
N LEU A 929 35.95 35.57 5.19
CA LEU A 929 35.65 37.00 5.18
C LEU A 929 36.21 37.72 6.41
N ASP A 930 36.31 37.04 7.56
CA ASP A 930 36.97 37.54 8.78
C ASP A 930 37.92 36.50 9.42
N PRO A 931 39.15 36.37 8.90
CA PRO A 931 40.09 35.34 9.36
C PRO A 931 40.66 35.53 10.77
N GLU A 932 40.42 36.69 11.40
CA GLU A 932 40.88 36.99 12.76
C GLU A 932 39.83 36.59 13.82
N ASP A 933 38.62 36.20 13.39
CA ASP A 933 37.56 35.70 14.25
C ASP A 933 37.77 34.20 14.54
N GLU A 934 38.06 33.86 15.79
CA GLU A 934 38.37 32.50 16.22
C GLU A 934 37.09 31.65 16.39
N ASP A 935 35.90 32.24 16.36
CA ASP A 935 34.63 31.53 16.59
C ASP A 935 34.16 30.77 15.34
N ALA A 936 34.43 31.27 14.13
CA ALA A 936 34.01 30.60 12.89
C ALA A 936 34.60 29.19 12.71
N PRO A 937 35.91 28.96 12.95
CA PRO A 937 36.47 27.60 12.96
C PRO A 937 35.91 26.69 14.07
N ILE A 938 35.48 27.26 15.21
CA ILE A 938 34.89 26.49 16.31
C ILE A 938 33.53 25.95 15.89
N VAL A 939 32.68 26.79 15.29
CA VAL A 939 31.36 26.37 14.76
C VAL A 939 31.50 25.25 13.74
N ILE A 940 32.46 25.34 12.81
CA ILE A 940 32.73 24.26 11.83
C ILE A 940 33.08 22.96 12.56
N GLN A 941 33.95 23.03 13.57
CA GLN A 941 34.39 21.86 14.31
C GLN A 941 33.25 21.24 15.13
N GLU A 942 32.39 22.06 15.73
CA GLU A 942 31.22 21.61 16.50
C GLU A 942 30.19 20.96 15.59
N CYS A 943 29.81 21.59 14.48
CA CYS A 943 28.90 20.99 13.49
C CYS A 943 29.44 19.65 12.97
N GLN A 944 30.73 19.56 12.61
CA GLN A 944 31.34 18.31 12.17
C GLN A 944 31.34 17.22 13.25
N LYS A 945 31.46 17.61 14.51
CA LYS A 945 31.41 16.67 15.64
C LYS A 945 30.00 16.14 15.85
N GLU A 946 28.98 16.99 15.76
CA GLU A 946 27.59 16.54 15.89
C GLU A 946 27.16 15.67 14.69
N ILE A 947 27.58 16.00 13.47
CA ILE A 947 27.41 15.14 12.28
C ILE A 947 28.08 13.77 12.49
N ALA A 948 29.33 13.77 12.98
CA ALA A 948 30.05 12.52 13.25
C ALA A 948 29.40 11.69 14.36
N LYS A 949 28.85 12.32 15.41
CA LYS A 949 28.10 11.61 16.45
C LYS A 949 26.81 11.00 15.91
N ARG A 950 26.07 11.70 15.05
CA ARG A 950 24.87 11.15 14.40
C ARG A 950 25.22 9.93 13.55
N ALA A 951 26.29 10.02 12.76
CA ALA A 951 26.81 8.89 11.98
C ALA A 951 27.38 7.75 12.86
N GLU A 952 27.96 8.06 14.03
CA GLU A 952 28.42 7.05 15.00
C GLU A 952 27.23 6.41 15.75
N ALA A 953 26.16 7.14 16.05
CA ALA A 953 24.92 6.59 16.62
C ALA A 953 24.23 5.65 15.62
N GLU A 954 24.16 6.05 14.35
CA GLU A 954 23.68 5.20 13.25
C GLU A 954 24.56 3.94 13.05
N ALA A 955 25.86 4.01 13.36
CA ALA A 955 26.79 2.87 13.27
C ALA A 955 26.87 2.01 14.55
N GLU A 956 26.61 2.58 15.74
CA GLU A 956 26.50 1.85 17.00
C GLU A 956 25.15 1.10 17.10
N ASP A 957 24.11 1.58 16.42
CA ASP A 957 22.82 0.87 16.23
C ASP A 957 22.98 -0.49 15.49
N GLU A 958 24.07 -0.69 14.72
CA GLU A 958 24.41 -1.99 14.13
C GLU A 958 25.19 -2.92 15.07
N SER A 959 25.71 -2.45 16.22
CA SER A 959 26.69 -3.23 17.00
C SER A 959 26.43 -3.41 18.50
N ASP A 960 25.43 -2.74 19.11
CA ASP A 960 25.16 -2.86 20.55
C ASP A 960 23.77 -3.46 20.90
N HIS A 961 23.52 -4.67 20.42
CA HIS A 961 22.44 -5.52 20.93
C HIS A 961 22.76 -6.05 22.35
N THR A 962 22.67 -5.22 23.39
CA THR A 962 22.63 -5.71 24.78
C THR A 962 21.58 -5.01 25.66
N GLY A 963 20.34 -4.95 25.18
CA GLY A 963 19.15 -4.79 26.02
C GLY A 963 18.63 -6.16 26.51
N VAL A 964 19.28 -6.75 27.53
CA VAL A 964 18.84 -8.05 28.09
C VAL A 964 17.51 -7.88 28.85
N PHE A 965 16.44 -8.34 28.21
CA PHE A 965 15.16 -8.70 28.79
C PHE A 965 15.36 -9.61 30.02
N THR A 966 15.00 -9.14 31.21
CA THR A 966 14.85 -10.00 32.39
C THR A 966 13.37 -10.19 32.67
N GLY A 967 12.74 -11.03 31.85
CA GLY A 967 11.31 -11.31 31.94
C GLY A 967 10.83 -12.51 31.13
N PHE A 968 11.59 -13.61 31.08
CA PHE A 968 11.19 -14.93 30.54
C PHE A 968 10.18 -14.94 29.38
N VAL A 969 10.70 -14.93 28.15
CA VAL A 969 9.98 -15.36 26.94
C VAL A 969 10.99 -16.14 26.10
N LEU A 970 10.83 -17.46 26.05
CA LEU A 970 11.52 -18.34 25.13
C LEU A 970 10.53 -18.76 24.03
N LEU A 971 10.87 -18.31 22.82
CA LEU A 971 10.78 -19.04 21.54
C LEU A 971 9.39 -19.36 20.96
N SER A 972 9.06 -18.62 19.90
CA SER A 972 8.28 -19.10 18.76
C SER A 972 9.09 -18.87 17.48
N LYS A 973 9.82 -19.91 17.02
CA LYS A 973 9.95 -20.32 15.61
C LYS A 973 11.02 -21.41 15.48
N ALA A 974 10.66 -22.43 14.72
CA ALA A 974 11.44 -23.62 14.47
C ALA A 974 12.54 -23.31 13.45
N GLU A 975 13.79 -23.49 13.89
CA GLU A 975 14.97 -24.03 13.20
C GLU A 975 16.23 -23.40 13.82
N TRP A 976 16.81 -24.09 14.79
CA TRP A 976 17.98 -23.63 15.54
C TRP A 976 19.22 -24.46 15.15
N ASP A 977 20.11 -23.90 14.33
CA ASP A 977 21.44 -24.48 14.09
C ASP A 977 22.39 -24.17 15.26
N LYS A 978 22.37 -25.08 16.22
CA LYS A 978 23.23 -25.09 17.41
C LYS A 978 24.73 -25.03 17.09
N GLU A 979 25.17 -25.56 15.95
CA GLU A 979 26.59 -25.60 15.58
C GLU A 979 27.09 -24.28 15.01
N GLN A 980 26.22 -23.52 14.33
CA GLN A 980 26.50 -22.16 13.87
C GLN A 980 26.56 -21.19 15.06
N PHE A 981 25.58 -21.25 15.98
CA PHE A 981 25.54 -20.44 17.20
C PHE A 981 26.77 -20.64 18.11
N ILE A 982 27.25 -21.88 18.25
CA ILE A 982 28.47 -22.19 19.03
C ILE A 982 29.75 -21.70 18.33
N ARG A 983 29.73 -21.55 17.00
CA ARG A 983 30.85 -21.02 16.20
C ARG A 983 30.95 -19.51 16.38
N ASP A 984 29.82 -18.81 16.28
CA ASP A 984 29.73 -17.35 16.41
C ASP A 984 30.02 -16.89 17.85
N MET A 985 29.60 -17.67 18.85
CA MET A 985 29.93 -17.44 20.26
C MET A 985 31.40 -17.71 20.62
N LYS A 986 32.15 -18.46 19.81
CA LYS A 986 33.59 -18.72 20.04
C LYS A 986 34.51 -17.72 19.36
N GLU A 987 34.02 -16.96 18.38
CA GLU A 987 34.80 -15.91 17.71
C GLU A 987 34.62 -14.52 18.34
N ARG A 988 33.62 -14.34 19.22
CA ARG A 988 33.36 -13.07 19.95
C ARG A 988 33.62 -13.10 21.47
N PHE A 989 34.37 -14.08 22.00
CA PHE A 989 34.91 -14.07 23.38
C PHE A 989 36.39 -14.41 23.48
#